data_AF-A0A832SWT7-F1
#
_entry.id   AF-A0A832SWT7-F1
#
_cell.length_a   1.000
_cell.length_b   1.000
_cell.length_c   1.000
_cell.angle_alpha   90.00
_cell.angle_beta   90.00
_cell.angle_gamma   90.00
#
_symmetry.space_group_name_H-M   'P 1'
#
loop_
_entity.id
_entity.type
_entity.pdbx_description
1 polymer ?
#
loop_
_entity_poly.entity_id
_entity_poly.type
_entity_poly.pdbx_seq_one_letter_code
_entity_poly.pdbx_strand_id
1 'polypeptide(L)'
;MNNRYKRIYLFILVLLILLTGTAIVSATQDVLQDEYDGISNENVIKDNITFSNNQNEELNEVNNEKLNKSYQTESKSAVSSDNPSQISLNTTVENKTVTLVYDTGKEVVITENITTVNGKPDVTKLGIDYAYADENGVYTILGSEIRRVMKLDSYCQQVYGFVPKYTFFRQEGSNVKYIISREKWNVIAKSLNAYHVKQGYTAVDTPYSVTVNLANQKYYYPVYYDAQEWINGQQYTCGPTAMSMISQALNCYSSERRLAGIYETTARDGTDEYKIINYSPNVQMKLTDIADTKDAVKNALINGKMVFWHISGHYMCIIAYNSVKDLFLCLNPSGPSHNINAVQWATWTQVRNTDRALKDHGFMQVTPYRDLTTAEKNIAKFYYYNMGGKYTTPNNLEYPNTVNKYTVVVSTPSKVATTTNQTVLHIKTGVTIASQPATTGKVEIYLNSKIISTQNLKNGVVNLDYTLPAYADKNIKVQAKYINPVNVSSKYVQNEFTKSSIGKTFRDATILDNLEYLMVTDVTGKKGDVVTFKATISDSAGKAVNNGNVVFKLNGNTIKKDGKSVKTAVKNGIAQYQYAIGAFSAKDYKITAVFGNTTTRLESHATLTIVKLDTKITGVKVTKNSNVMNIKAQVVDEKGAKVVRDTKITIKVNGKTLVDKVKVQNGTINMDVKLADSKKNEYNITIIAGENGLYKKSTLNYKYSNITQKTQIKITDFKKTLSSNVYRITAKVVDNTGKSVTGTLKASLKINGKTILNKVSLQNGIIDMKVDLSKYAKGTHNLTIVVGESTNYRGISFVSTLVKS
;
A
#
# COMPACT_ATOMS: atom_id res chain seq x y z
N MET A 1 44.86 50.05 -39.67
CA MET A 1 45.10 51.46 -40.02
C MET A 1 44.18 52.33 -39.18
N ASN A 2 44.75 53.12 -38.26
CA ASN A 2 44.44 54.52 -37.87
C ASN A 2 42.97 55.04 -37.97
N ASN A 3 42.40 55.78 -37.01
CA ASN A 3 42.96 56.45 -35.83
C ASN A 3 41.85 57.17 -35.00
N ARG A 4 42.21 57.58 -33.76
CA ARG A 4 41.62 58.62 -32.85
C ARG A 4 40.56 58.18 -31.84
N TYR A 5 40.67 58.32 -30.51
CA TYR A 5 41.71 58.83 -29.60
C TYR A 5 41.46 58.30 -28.18
N LYS A 6 42.54 57.86 -27.51
CA LYS A 6 42.65 57.82 -26.04
C LYS A 6 43.04 59.21 -25.52
N ARG A 7 42.62 59.49 -24.26
CA ARG A 7 43.18 60.42 -23.24
C ARG A 7 42.18 61.49 -22.78
N ILE A 8 41.49 61.20 -21.68
CA ILE A 8 41.62 61.94 -20.41
C ILE A 8 41.54 60.85 -19.32
N TYR A 9 42.69 60.61 -18.70
CA TYR A 9 42.88 59.77 -17.53
C TYR A 9 42.92 60.73 -16.33
N LEU A 10 42.47 60.25 -15.17
CA LEU A 10 43.18 60.47 -13.92
C LEU A 10 43.22 61.91 -13.36
N PHE A 11 42.21 62.31 -12.61
CA PHE A 11 42.41 63.19 -11.45
C PHE A 11 41.25 62.95 -10.48
N ILE A 12 41.57 62.64 -9.21
CA ILE A 12 40.65 62.50 -8.06
C ILE A 12 39.92 61.14 -8.05
N LEU A 13 40.54 60.02 -7.68
CA LEU A 13 41.16 59.68 -6.39
C LEU A 13 40.16 59.82 -5.22
N VAL A 14 39.80 58.66 -4.64
CA VAL A 14 39.73 58.44 -3.19
C VAL A 14 39.13 59.59 -2.37
N LEU A 15 37.87 59.44 -1.97
CA LEU A 15 37.47 59.74 -0.60
C LEU A 15 36.23 58.91 -0.25
N LEU A 16 36.49 57.64 0.04
CA LEU A 16 35.74 56.92 1.04
C LEU A 16 36.12 57.55 2.39
N ILE A 17 35.16 57.66 3.31
CA ILE A 17 35.30 57.72 4.79
C ILE A 17 34.83 59.05 5.47
N LEU A 18 33.85 58.86 6.38
CA LEU A 18 33.51 59.56 7.64
C LEU A 18 32.42 60.67 7.69
N LEU A 19 31.51 60.45 8.67
CA LEU A 19 30.83 61.41 9.58
C LEU A 19 29.76 62.33 8.96
N THR A 20 28.66 62.74 9.59
CA THR A 20 27.82 62.41 10.77
C THR A 20 26.64 63.38 10.69
N GLY A 21 25.47 62.97 11.17
CA GLY A 21 24.62 63.78 12.04
C GLY A 21 23.92 65.06 11.52
N THR A 22 22.60 65.08 11.76
CA THR A 22 21.75 66.25 12.08
C THR A 22 21.54 67.31 10.98
N ALA A 23 20.46 68.06 10.87
CA ALA A 23 19.07 68.03 11.34
C ALA A 23 18.40 69.28 10.70
N ILE A 24 17.07 69.28 10.64
CA ILE A 24 16.18 70.47 10.77
C ILE A 24 15.97 71.40 9.53
N VAL A 25 14.76 71.23 8.96
CA VAL A 25 13.63 72.21 8.83
C VAL A 25 13.69 73.41 7.86
N SER A 26 12.48 73.64 7.31
CA SER A 26 11.84 74.85 6.77
C SER A 26 12.13 75.15 5.29
N ALA A 27 11.09 75.02 4.44
CA ALA A 27 10.04 76.02 4.14
C ALA A 27 10.51 76.86 2.94
N THR A 28 9.74 77.27 1.94
CA THR A 28 8.30 77.41 1.63
C THR A 28 8.32 77.75 0.11
N GLN A 29 7.48 77.14 -0.73
CA GLN A 29 6.17 77.65 -1.18
C GLN A 29 6.22 79.01 -1.89
N ASP A 30 5.81 79.01 -3.17
CA ASP A 30 5.11 80.06 -3.96
C ASP A 30 5.01 79.50 -5.40
N VAL A 31 3.92 78.90 -5.86
CA VAL A 31 2.58 79.39 -6.25
C VAL A 31 2.59 80.38 -7.43
N LEU A 32 1.78 80.01 -8.44
CA LEU A 32 1.04 80.79 -9.45
C LEU A 32 1.49 80.54 -10.89
N GLN A 33 0.64 80.52 -11.91
CA GLN A 33 -0.75 80.13 -12.18
C GLN A 33 -0.94 80.40 -13.70
N ASP A 34 -2.07 79.95 -14.25
CA ASP A 34 -2.75 80.48 -15.46
C ASP A 34 -2.23 80.01 -16.84
N GLU A 35 -3.06 79.73 -17.85
CA GLU A 35 -4.51 79.53 -18.05
C GLU A 35 -4.70 79.13 -19.55
N TYR A 36 -5.73 78.33 -19.87
CA TYR A 36 -6.68 78.39 -21.03
C TYR A 36 -6.16 78.62 -22.49
N ASP A 37 -6.67 78.07 -23.62
CA ASP A 37 -7.99 77.55 -24.03
C ASP A 37 -7.94 76.93 -25.47
N GLY A 38 -8.95 76.14 -25.91
CA GLY A 38 -9.49 76.21 -27.31
C GLY A 38 -9.27 75.10 -28.40
N ILE A 39 -10.03 73.99 -28.33
CA ILE A 39 -10.93 73.29 -29.31
C ILE A 39 -10.67 73.29 -30.87
N SER A 40 -10.57 72.09 -31.51
CA SER A 40 -11.52 71.45 -32.50
C SER A 40 -10.94 70.38 -33.47
N ASN A 41 -11.75 69.31 -33.67
CA ASN A 41 -11.95 68.39 -34.81
C ASN A 41 -11.03 67.18 -35.15
N GLU A 42 -11.50 66.01 -34.68
CA GLU A 42 -11.68 64.66 -35.27
C GLU A 42 -10.76 64.00 -36.34
N ASN A 43 -10.33 62.78 -35.94
CA ASN A 43 -10.14 61.51 -36.67
C ASN A 43 -8.84 61.25 -37.48
N VAL A 44 -7.91 60.42 -36.95
CA VAL A 44 -7.85 58.93 -37.11
C VAL A 44 -6.60 58.33 -36.39
N ILE A 45 -6.87 57.62 -35.28
CA ILE A 45 -6.33 56.34 -34.76
C ILE A 45 -4.81 56.04 -34.87
N LYS A 46 -4.11 56.14 -33.73
CA LYS A 46 -3.12 55.16 -33.24
C LYS A 46 -3.17 55.15 -31.71
N ASP A 47 -3.85 54.15 -31.14
CA ASP A 47 -3.86 53.91 -29.69
C ASP A 47 -2.48 53.50 -29.21
N ASN A 48 -1.88 54.40 -28.43
CA ASN A 48 -0.86 54.10 -27.46
C ASN A 48 -1.17 54.98 -26.23
N ILE A 49 -1.33 54.30 -25.09
CA ILE A 49 -1.27 54.80 -23.71
C ILE A 49 -2.47 55.64 -23.19
N THR A 50 -2.93 55.25 -22.01
CA THR A 50 -3.20 56.07 -20.79
C THR A 50 -4.63 56.13 -20.25
N PHE A 51 -4.66 55.93 -18.92
CA PHE A 51 -5.65 56.20 -17.88
C PHE A 51 -6.74 57.26 -18.12
N SER A 52 -7.88 57.07 -17.46
CA SER A 52 -8.52 58.15 -16.71
C SER A 52 -9.15 57.63 -15.41
N ASN A 53 -8.66 58.16 -14.30
CA ASN A 53 -9.44 58.41 -13.10
C ASN A 53 -10.34 59.62 -13.38
N ASN A 54 -11.51 59.64 -12.73
CA ASN A 54 -12.16 60.78 -12.05
C ASN A 54 -13.67 60.66 -12.17
N GLN A 55 -14.46 61.11 -11.22
CA GLN A 55 -14.36 61.42 -9.79
C GLN A 55 -15.80 61.83 -9.41
N ASN A 56 -16.06 61.84 -8.10
CA ASN A 56 -17.11 62.54 -7.35
C ASN A 56 -17.83 61.51 -6.45
N GLU A 57 -17.82 61.62 -5.13
CA GLU A 57 -17.68 62.79 -4.26
C GLU A 57 -16.95 62.44 -2.95
N GLU A 58 -16.40 63.50 -2.35
CA GLU A 58 -15.57 63.58 -1.16
C GLU A 58 -16.30 63.40 0.18
N LEU A 59 -15.54 62.81 1.13
CA LEU A 59 -15.26 63.24 2.52
C LEU A 59 -16.39 63.77 3.42
N ASN A 60 -16.52 63.16 4.61
CA ASN A 60 -15.96 63.76 5.84
C ASN A 60 -16.03 62.82 7.07
N GLU A 61 -14.95 62.83 7.86
CA GLU A 61 -14.89 62.40 9.26
C GLU A 61 -15.80 63.26 10.14
N VAL A 62 -16.52 62.68 11.12
CA VAL A 62 -16.67 63.18 12.51
C VAL A 62 -17.17 62.04 13.42
N ASN A 63 -16.47 61.90 14.56
CA ASN A 63 -16.84 61.33 15.86
C ASN A 63 -18.33 60.97 16.11
N ASN A 64 -18.60 59.80 16.71
CA ASN A 64 -18.93 59.74 18.14
C ASN A 64 -19.17 58.32 18.65
N GLU A 65 -18.76 58.15 19.89
CA GLU A 65 -19.17 57.13 20.84
C GLU A 65 -20.65 56.74 20.72
N LYS A 66 -20.91 55.42 20.75
CA LYS A 66 -21.87 54.88 21.72
C LYS A 66 -21.46 53.49 22.14
N LEU A 67 -20.87 53.46 23.34
CA LEU A 67 -21.06 52.38 24.29
C LEU A 67 -22.51 51.87 24.24
N ASN A 68 -22.67 50.55 24.32
CA ASN A 68 -23.41 50.01 25.45
C ASN A 68 -22.56 48.93 26.12
N LYS A 69 -21.87 49.35 27.18
CA LYS A 69 -21.50 48.50 28.31
C LYS A 69 -22.77 47.91 28.93
N SER A 70 -22.68 46.68 29.39
CA SER A 70 -23.00 46.23 30.77
C SER A 70 -23.19 44.70 30.73
N TYR A 71 -22.66 43.89 31.63
CA TYR A 71 -22.26 44.11 33.02
C TYR A 71 -20.98 43.32 33.35
N GLN A 72 -20.04 43.97 34.04
CA GLN A 72 -19.34 43.31 35.12
C GLN A 72 -20.21 43.45 36.36
N THR A 73 -20.48 42.33 37.04
CA THR A 73 -20.70 42.30 38.48
C THR A 73 -19.92 41.11 39.02
N GLU A 74 -18.88 41.40 39.79
CA GLU A 74 -18.26 40.45 40.70
C GLU A 74 -19.25 40.11 41.82
N SER A 75 -19.34 38.84 42.17
CA SER A 75 -19.69 38.42 43.53
C SER A 75 -18.63 37.42 44.00
N LYS A 76 -17.78 37.87 44.92
CA LYS A 76 -16.85 37.04 45.70
C LYS A 76 -17.50 36.62 47.02
N SER A 77 -17.06 35.45 47.49
CA SER A 77 -17.18 34.84 48.84
C SER A 77 -18.33 33.83 48.99
N ALA A 78 -18.18 32.62 49.55
CA ALA A 78 -17.14 32.07 50.42
C ALA A 78 -16.99 30.53 50.28
N VAL A 79 -15.89 30.01 50.83
CA VAL A 79 -15.36 28.64 50.77
C VAL A 79 -16.16 27.62 51.59
N SER A 80 -16.45 26.44 51.02
CA SER A 80 -16.27 25.07 51.59
C SER A 80 -16.89 24.09 50.58
N SER A 81 -16.40 22.88 50.29
CA SER A 81 -15.48 21.96 50.94
C SER A 81 -14.81 21.07 49.87
N ASP A 82 -13.58 20.66 50.15
CA ASP A 82 -12.74 19.68 49.46
C ASP A 82 -13.39 18.75 48.43
N ASN A 83 -12.95 18.85 47.17
CA ASN A 83 -12.97 17.70 46.26
C ASN A 83 -11.83 17.76 45.22
N PRO A 84 -10.69 17.08 45.44
CA PRO A 84 -9.51 17.20 44.59
C PRO A 84 -9.60 16.30 43.35
N SER A 85 -10.31 16.72 42.30
CA SER A 85 -10.25 16.09 40.95
C SER A 85 -10.96 16.88 39.82
N GLN A 86 -10.95 18.22 39.82
CA GLN A 86 -11.53 18.98 38.69
C GLN A 86 -10.51 19.23 37.57
N ILE A 87 -10.79 18.69 36.38
CA ILE A 87 -10.21 19.14 35.11
C ILE A 87 -11.25 20.06 34.46
N SER A 88 -10.86 21.28 34.07
CA SER A 88 -11.76 22.21 33.37
C SER A 88 -11.36 22.36 31.90
N LEU A 89 -12.35 22.24 31.00
CA LEU A 89 -12.19 22.40 29.54
C LEU A 89 -13.10 23.54 29.06
N ASN A 90 -12.52 24.54 28.39
CA ASN A 90 -13.26 25.67 27.84
C ASN A 90 -13.15 25.67 26.31
N THR A 91 -14.21 25.28 25.60
CA THR A 91 -14.24 25.33 24.13
C THR A 91 -14.97 26.60 23.68
N THR A 92 -14.34 27.41 22.82
CA THR A 92 -15.03 28.54 22.16
C THR A 92 -15.21 28.19 20.69
N VAL A 93 -16.46 28.20 20.22
CA VAL A 93 -16.75 27.98 18.80
C VAL A 93 -17.14 29.32 18.20
N GLU A 94 -16.37 29.77 17.21
CA GLU A 94 -16.70 30.96 16.43
C GLU A 94 -17.03 30.54 15.01
N ASN A 95 -18.20 30.92 14.52
CA ASN A 95 -18.50 30.83 13.10
C ASN A 95 -17.83 32.02 12.42
N LYS A 96 -16.69 31.78 11.77
CA LYS A 96 -16.08 32.78 10.92
C LYS A 96 -16.60 32.58 9.50
N THR A 97 -17.28 33.59 8.95
CA THR A 97 -17.51 33.64 7.51
C THR A 97 -16.16 33.89 6.86
N VAL A 98 -15.49 32.82 6.46
CA VAL A 98 -14.30 32.89 5.63
C VAL A 98 -14.78 32.88 4.20
N THR A 99 -14.57 33.99 3.48
CA THR A 99 -14.64 33.97 2.02
C THR A 99 -13.60 32.97 1.56
N LEU A 100 -14.04 31.81 1.05
CA LEU A 100 -13.15 30.93 0.31
C LEU A 100 -12.69 31.71 -0.92
N VAL A 101 -11.49 32.26 -0.84
CA VAL A 101 -10.68 32.37 -2.04
C VAL A 101 -10.32 30.91 -2.36
N TYR A 102 -10.86 30.39 -3.47
CA TYR A 102 -10.56 29.05 -3.96
C TYR A 102 -9.06 28.75 -3.83
N ASP A 103 -8.75 27.60 -3.24
CA ASP A 103 -7.44 26.93 -3.28
C ASP A 103 -6.21 27.85 -3.15
N THR A 104 -5.77 28.13 -1.92
CA THR A 104 -4.51 28.85 -1.71
C THR A 104 -3.28 28.01 -2.06
N GLY A 105 -3.41 26.73 -2.43
CA GLY A 105 -2.28 25.81 -2.64
C GLY A 105 -1.43 25.58 -1.37
N LYS A 106 -1.91 26.00 -0.19
CA LYS A 106 -1.17 26.06 1.08
C LYS A 106 -1.73 25.11 2.16
N GLU A 107 -2.28 23.95 1.78
CA GLU A 107 -2.75 22.97 2.78
C GLU A 107 -1.75 21.87 3.11
N VAL A 108 -1.84 21.42 4.37
CA VAL A 108 -0.99 20.52 5.15
C VAL A 108 -0.30 19.45 4.30
N VAL A 109 1.02 19.66 4.17
CA VAL A 109 2.00 18.73 3.63
C VAL A 109 1.90 17.44 4.43
N ILE A 110 1.83 16.28 3.78
CA ILE A 110 2.10 15.03 4.49
C ILE A 110 3.52 15.19 5.03
N THR A 111 3.71 15.40 6.34
CA THR A 111 5.01 15.80 6.91
C THR A 111 5.86 14.61 7.34
N GLU A 112 5.38 13.40 7.11
CA GLU A 112 6.03 12.17 7.51
C GLU A 112 5.87 11.08 6.45
N ASN A 113 6.75 10.08 6.52
CA ASN A 113 6.63 8.90 5.68
C ASN A 113 5.72 7.88 6.37
N ILE A 114 4.65 7.52 5.67
CA ILE A 114 3.68 6.50 6.03
C ILE A 114 3.98 5.26 5.19
N THR A 115 4.18 4.12 5.84
CA THR A 115 4.45 2.86 5.15
C THR A 115 3.26 2.47 4.27
N THR A 116 3.52 2.28 2.98
CA THR A 116 2.52 1.81 2.01
C THR A 116 2.09 0.37 2.31
N VAL A 117 0.83 0.05 2.05
CA VAL A 117 0.30 -1.32 2.15
C VAL A 117 0.29 -1.94 0.76
N ASN A 118 1.10 -2.98 0.53
CA ASN A 118 1.27 -3.63 -0.79
C ASN A 118 1.64 -2.65 -1.91
N GLY A 119 2.46 -1.64 -1.60
CA GLY A 119 2.85 -0.59 -2.56
C GLY A 119 1.76 0.43 -2.89
N LYS A 120 0.64 0.42 -2.17
CA LYS A 120 -0.43 1.41 -2.26
C LYS A 120 -0.46 2.35 -1.05
N PRO A 121 -0.94 3.59 -1.20
CA PRO A 121 -1.08 4.53 -0.08
C PRO A 121 -1.98 4.00 1.04
N ASP A 122 -1.57 4.16 2.31
CA ASP A 122 -2.39 3.76 3.47
C ASP A 122 -3.34 4.91 3.85
N VAL A 123 -4.52 4.93 3.23
CA VAL A 123 -5.56 5.95 3.47
C VAL A 123 -5.98 6.04 4.94
N THR A 124 -5.86 4.95 5.71
CA THR A 124 -6.24 4.95 7.13
C THR A 124 -5.30 5.79 7.98
N LYS A 125 -4.07 6.01 7.50
CA LYS A 125 -3.02 6.79 8.19
C LYS A 125 -2.79 8.17 7.57
N LEU A 126 -3.15 8.38 6.30
CA LEU A 126 -2.93 9.65 5.60
C LEU A 126 -3.81 10.81 6.11
N GLY A 127 -5.02 10.52 6.58
CA GLY A 127 -5.99 11.52 7.02
C GLY A 127 -7.43 11.08 6.79
N ILE A 128 -8.42 11.77 7.37
CA ILE A 128 -9.85 11.47 7.12
C ILE A 128 -10.31 11.97 5.76
N ASP A 129 -9.60 12.98 5.28
CA ASP A 129 -9.79 13.67 4.03
C ASP A 129 -9.15 12.93 2.86
N TYR A 130 -8.48 11.79 3.08
CA TYR A 130 -7.98 10.93 2.01
C TYR A 130 -8.93 9.75 1.75
N ALA A 131 -9.28 9.54 0.49
CA ALA A 131 -10.07 8.41 0.04
C ALA A 131 -9.53 7.90 -1.30
N TYR A 132 -9.74 6.64 -1.64
CA TYR A 132 -9.46 6.19 -3.01
C TYR A 132 -10.53 6.73 -3.96
N ALA A 133 -10.08 7.24 -5.11
CA ALA A 133 -10.95 7.51 -6.24
C ALA A 133 -11.57 6.20 -6.76
N ASP A 134 -12.83 6.23 -7.17
CA ASP A 134 -13.32 5.29 -8.17
C ASP A 134 -12.58 5.52 -9.49
N GLU A 135 -11.74 4.57 -9.89
CA GLU A 135 -10.94 4.64 -11.11
C GLU A 135 -11.76 4.53 -12.41
N ASN A 136 -13.07 4.30 -12.31
CA ASN A 136 -14.01 4.37 -13.44
C ASN A 136 -15.04 5.50 -13.28
N GLY A 137 -14.87 6.36 -12.27
CA GLY A 137 -15.77 7.46 -11.97
C GLY A 137 -15.67 8.62 -12.96
N VAL A 138 -16.56 9.59 -12.77
CA VAL A 138 -16.56 10.88 -13.46
C VAL A 138 -16.22 11.96 -12.43
N TYR A 139 -15.21 12.77 -12.73
CA TYR A 139 -14.77 13.83 -11.82
C TYR A 139 -14.71 15.17 -12.55
N THR A 140 -15.26 16.19 -11.91
CA THR A 140 -15.05 17.59 -12.27
C THR A 140 -13.96 18.16 -11.37
N ILE A 141 -12.86 18.62 -11.95
CA ILE A 141 -11.65 19.01 -11.23
C ILE A 141 -11.28 20.42 -11.64
N LEU A 142 -10.97 21.29 -10.68
CA LEU A 142 -10.48 22.63 -10.98
C LEU A 142 -9.18 22.55 -11.78
N GLY A 143 -9.03 23.39 -12.81
CA GLY A 143 -7.78 23.39 -13.58
C GLY A 143 -6.57 23.75 -12.72
N SER A 144 -6.74 24.62 -11.72
CA SER A 144 -5.70 24.96 -10.72
C SER A 144 -5.24 23.74 -9.91
N GLU A 145 -6.17 22.87 -9.53
CA GLU A 145 -5.87 21.64 -8.78
C GLU A 145 -5.09 20.64 -9.66
N ILE A 146 -5.43 20.52 -10.95
CA ILE A 146 -4.66 19.70 -11.89
C ILE A 146 -3.22 20.24 -12.01
N ARG A 147 -3.07 21.56 -12.18
CA ARG A 147 -1.76 22.23 -12.23
C ARG A 147 -0.96 22.05 -10.93
N ARG A 148 -1.62 22.05 -9.77
CA ARG A 148 -1.00 21.78 -8.46
C ARG A 148 -0.39 20.38 -8.41
N VAL A 149 -1.15 19.37 -8.84
CA VAL A 149 -0.68 17.98 -8.86
C VAL A 149 0.48 17.81 -9.87
N MET A 150 0.35 18.37 -11.07
CA MET A 150 1.43 18.35 -12.07
C MET A 150 2.71 19.02 -11.53
N LYS A 151 2.59 20.14 -10.82
CA LYS A 151 3.73 20.79 -10.16
C LYS A 151 4.42 19.86 -9.16
N LEU A 152 3.67 19.14 -8.33
CA LEU A 152 4.25 18.15 -7.39
C LEU A 152 4.94 17.00 -8.13
N ASP A 153 4.34 16.52 -9.21
CA ASP A 153 4.94 15.48 -10.06
C ASP A 153 6.25 15.95 -10.69
N SER A 154 6.30 17.20 -11.15
CA SER A 154 7.51 17.83 -11.68
C SER A 154 8.61 17.95 -10.62
N TYR A 155 8.25 18.26 -9.36
CA TYR A 155 9.20 18.28 -8.24
C TYR A 155 9.76 16.89 -7.98
N CYS A 156 8.92 15.86 -8.00
CA CYS A 156 9.37 14.47 -7.87
C CYS A 156 10.27 14.04 -9.03
N GLN A 157 9.95 14.42 -10.26
CA GLN A 157 10.81 14.16 -11.42
C GLN A 157 12.17 14.85 -11.28
N GLN A 158 12.21 16.09 -10.80
CA GLN A 158 13.49 16.79 -10.57
C GLN A 158 14.32 16.14 -9.45
N VAL A 159 13.69 15.77 -8.33
CA VAL A 159 14.40 15.26 -7.14
C VAL A 159 14.75 13.77 -7.26
N TYR A 160 13.85 12.97 -7.84
CA TYR A 160 13.94 11.50 -7.85
C TYR A 160 14.05 10.90 -9.25
N GLY A 161 13.92 11.70 -10.31
CA GLY A 161 13.87 11.23 -11.70
C GLY A 161 12.52 10.63 -12.12
N PHE A 162 11.57 10.47 -11.20
CA PHE A 162 10.32 9.76 -11.46
C PHE A 162 9.13 10.40 -10.74
N VAL A 163 7.95 10.23 -11.34
CA VAL A 163 6.66 10.50 -10.67
C VAL A 163 6.27 9.32 -9.76
N PRO A 164 5.41 9.53 -8.75
CA PRO A 164 4.92 8.44 -7.91
C PRO A 164 3.88 7.54 -8.62
N LYS A 165 3.74 6.29 -8.13
CA LYS A 165 2.76 5.29 -8.64
C LYS A 165 1.29 5.72 -8.48
N TYR A 166 1.02 6.53 -7.47
CA TYR A 166 -0.26 7.15 -7.21
C TYR A 166 -0.10 8.66 -7.15
N THR A 167 -1.21 9.38 -7.13
CA THR A 167 -1.28 10.78 -6.75
C THR A 167 -2.59 11.03 -6.00
N PHE A 168 -2.85 12.26 -5.60
CA PHE A 168 -4.14 12.67 -5.09
C PHE A 168 -4.56 14.04 -5.61
N PHE A 169 -5.86 14.19 -5.84
CA PHE A 169 -6.49 15.42 -6.29
C PHE A 169 -7.79 15.70 -5.53
N ARG A 170 -8.31 16.92 -5.65
CA ARG A 170 -9.64 17.29 -5.13
C ARG A 170 -10.63 17.47 -6.27
N GLN A 171 -11.85 16.99 -6.09
CA GLN A 171 -12.96 17.32 -6.97
C GLN A 171 -13.41 18.77 -6.69
N GLU A 172 -13.93 19.46 -7.70
CA GLU A 172 -14.61 20.74 -7.54
C GLU A 172 -15.68 20.64 -6.43
N GLY A 173 -15.65 21.60 -5.49
CA GLY A 173 -16.56 21.65 -4.34
C GLY A 173 -16.25 20.64 -3.23
N SER A 174 -15.16 19.88 -3.32
CA SER A 174 -14.77 18.87 -2.33
C SER A 174 -13.40 19.14 -1.73
N ASN A 175 -13.26 18.89 -0.42
CA ASN A 175 -11.96 18.88 0.26
C ASN A 175 -11.36 17.46 0.36
N VAL A 176 -12.04 16.44 -0.18
CA VAL A 176 -11.53 15.07 -0.22
C VAL A 176 -10.37 15.00 -1.21
N LYS A 177 -9.24 14.48 -0.74
CA LYS A 177 -8.03 14.16 -1.48
C LYS A 177 -8.16 12.73 -2.02
N TYR A 178 -8.68 12.63 -3.23
CA TYR A 178 -8.90 11.37 -3.93
C TYR A 178 -7.59 10.79 -4.44
N ILE A 179 -7.15 9.68 -3.87
CA ILE A 179 -5.99 8.91 -4.28
C ILE A 179 -6.33 8.11 -5.53
N ILE A 180 -5.49 8.22 -6.55
CA ILE A 180 -5.72 7.60 -7.86
C ILE A 180 -4.41 7.05 -8.44
N SER A 181 -4.47 5.96 -9.20
CA SER A 181 -3.29 5.41 -9.86
C SER A 181 -2.74 6.34 -10.94
N ARG A 182 -1.43 6.25 -11.20
CA ARG A 182 -0.74 7.07 -12.20
C ARG A 182 -1.36 6.96 -13.60
N GLU A 183 -1.72 5.76 -14.02
CA GLU A 183 -2.29 5.55 -15.36
C GLU A 183 -3.63 6.26 -15.55
N LYS A 184 -4.41 6.36 -14.48
CA LYS A 184 -5.70 7.05 -14.45
C LYS A 184 -5.53 8.56 -14.30
N TRP A 185 -4.58 9.00 -13.48
CA TRP A 185 -4.21 10.41 -13.41
C TRP A 185 -3.76 10.98 -14.75
N ASN A 186 -2.98 10.21 -15.52
CA ASN A 186 -2.53 10.63 -16.83
C ASN A 186 -3.70 10.89 -17.80
N VAL A 187 -4.87 10.25 -17.63
CA VAL A 187 -6.10 10.58 -18.37
C VAL A 187 -6.53 12.02 -18.07
N ILE A 188 -6.50 12.43 -16.79
CA ILE A 188 -6.90 13.76 -16.33
C ILE A 188 -5.88 14.80 -16.81
N ALA A 189 -4.59 14.59 -16.54
CA ALA A 189 -3.52 15.50 -16.95
C ALA A 189 -3.48 15.68 -18.48
N LYS A 190 -3.62 14.58 -19.24
CA LYS A 190 -3.71 14.64 -20.70
C LYS A 190 -4.94 15.40 -21.19
N SER A 191 -6.08 15.33 -20.49
CA SER A 191 -7.28 16.09 -20.87
C SER A 191 -7.05 17.60 -20.72
N LEU A 192 -6.36 18.04 -19.66
CA LEU A 192 -5.95 19.44 -19.52
C LEU A 192 -4.95 19.86 -20.60
N ASN A 193 -3.93 19.03 -20.87
CA ASN A 193 -2.96 19.31 -21.93
C ASN A 193 -3.63 19.38 -23.31
N ALA A 194 -4.58 18.48 -23.59
CA ALA A 194 -5.37 18.49 -24.82
C ALA A 194 -6.21 19.76 -24.96
N TYR A 195 -6.75 20.29 -23.86
CA TYR A 195 -7.42 21.59 -23.87
C TYR A 195 -6.44 22.70 -24.27
N HIS A 196 -5.29 22.79 -23.59
CA HIS A 196 -4.33 23.85 -23.89
C HIS A 196 -3.82 23.78 -25.34
N VAL A 197 -3.46 22.59 -25.83
CA VAL A 197 -3.05 22.42 -27.23
C VAL A 197 -4.17 22.81 -28.20
N LYS A 198 -5.43 22.49 -27.92
CA LYS A 198 -6.57 22.87 -28.80
C LYS A 198 -6.90 24.36 -28.77
N GLN A 199 -6.59 25.07 -27.68
CA GLN A 199 -6.66 26.54 -27.64
C GLN A 199 -5.51 27.19 -28.41
N GLY A 200 -4.52 26.37 -28.78
CA GLY A 200 -3.43 26.75 -29.63
C GLY A 200 -2.50 27.80 -29.02
N TYR A 201 -1.98 28.71 -29.84
CA TYR A 201 -1.11 29.81 -29.38
C TYR A 201 -1.75 30.67 -28.29
N THR A 202 -3.07 30.74 -28.19
CA THR A 202 -3.73 31.60 -27.20
C THR A 202 -3.77 31.00 -25.79
N ALA A 203 -3.40 29.73 -25.64
CA ALA A 203 -3.47 29.01 -24.37
C ALA A 203 -2.42 29.49 -23.37
N VAL A 204 -2.78 30.45 -22.52
CA VAL A 204 -2.02 30.78 -21.29
C VAL A 204 -2.85 30.51 -20.04
N ASP A 205 -4.17 30.61 -20.16
CA ASP A 205 -5.08 30.46 -19.04
C ASP A 205 -5.55 29.03 -18.88
N THR A 206 -5.41 28.56 -17.64
CA THR A 206 -5.94 27.28 -17.22
C THR A 206 -7.47 27.40 -17.14
N PRO A 207 -8.25 26.44 -17.68
CA PRO A 207 -9.70 26.51 -17.61
C PRO A 207 -10.16 26.46 -16.15
N TYR A 208 -11.36 26.99 -15.87
CA TYR A 208 -11.94 26.93 -14.53
C TYR A 208 -12.01 25.48 -14.02
N SER A 209 -12.65 24.59 -14.79
CA SER A 209 -12.69 23.16 -14.45
C SER A 209 -12.69 22.23 -15.68
N VAL A 210 -12.26 21.00 -15.46
CA VAL A 210 -12.25 19.91 -16.44
C VAL A 210 -13.03 18.74 -15.87
N THR A 211 -14.05 18.29 -16.58
CA THR A 211 -14.80 17.07 -16.27
C THR A 211 -14.29 15.91 -17.12
N VAL A 212 -13.85 14.84 -16.47
CA VAL A 212 -13.26 13.67 -17.13
C VAL A 212 -13.99 12.41 -16.70
N ASN A 213 -14.38 11.58 -17.67
CA ASN A 213 -14.89 10.23 -17.43
C ASN A 213 -13.75 9.22 -17.56
N LEU A 214 -13.42 8.52 -16.47
CA LEU A 214 -12.30 7.59 -16.40
C LEU A 214 -12.65 6.16 -16.83
N ALA A 215 -13.93 5.85 -17.04
CA ALA A 215 -14.39 4.52 -17.40
C ALA A 215 -13.67 4.02 -18.67
N ASN A 216 -13.03 2.86 -18.57
CA ASN A 216 -12.28 2.21 -19.66
C ASN A 216 -11.14 3.06 -20.27
N GLN A 217 -10.71 4.13 -19.60
CA GLN A 217 -9.60 4.96 -20.04
C GLN A 217 -8.39 4.79 -19.11
N LYS A 218 -7.19 4.75 -19.70
CA LYS A 218 -5.91 4.79 -19.00
C LYS A 218 -4.80 5.22 -19.98
N TYR A 219 -3.81 5.98 -19.51
CA TYR A 219 -2.63 6.36 -20.29
C TYR A 219 -1.35 6.23 -19.48
N TYR A 220 -0.26 5.94 -20.14
CA TYR A 220 1.06 5.85 -19.57
C TYR A 220 1.79 7.20 -19.55
N TYR A 221 1.41 8.11 -20.44
CA TYR A 221 1.98 9.45 -20.54
C TYR A 221 0.88 10.53 -20.48
N PRO A 222 1.12 11.68 -19.82
CA PRO A 222 0.16 12.79 -19.80
C PRO A 222 0.18 13.61 -21.11
N VAL A 223 0.86 13.15 -22.16
CA VAL A 223 1.16 13.94 -23.36
C VAL A 223 0.01 13.86 -24.36
N TYR A 224 -0.39 15.04 -24.84
CA TYR A 224 -1.18 15.26 -26.03
C TYR A 224 -0.28 15.88 -27.09
N TYR A 225 -0.28 15.31 -28.30
CA TYR A 225 0.53 15.81 -29.40
C TYR A 225 0.17 17.24 -29.76
N ASP A 226 1.21 18.03 -29.99
CA ASP A 226 1.14 19.44 -30.37
C ASP A 226 1.75 19.59 -31.77
N ALA A 227 1.07 20.33 -32.65
CA ALA A 227 1.52 20.58 -34.01
C ALA A 227 1.87 22.06 -34.13
N GLN A 228 2.99 22.37 -34.80
CA GLN A 228 3.39 23.77 -34.98
C GLN A 228 2.27 24.56 -35.66
N GLU A 229 1.94 25.74 -35.14
CA GLU A 229 0.93 26.60 -35.75
C GLU A 229 1.54 27.57 -36.77
N TRP A 230 0.64 28.18 -37.54
CA TRP A 230 1.00 29.19 -38.54
C TRP A 230 1.01 30.58 -37.90
N ILE A 231 2.17 31.23 -37.90
CA ILE A 231 2.36 32.64 -37.54
C ILE A 231 2.42 33.46 -38.82
N ASN A 232 1.47 34.37 -39.05
CA ASN A 232 1.43 35.27 -40.21
C ASN A 232 1.61 34.54 -41.57
N GLY A 233 1.08 33.31 -41.68
CA GLY A 233 1.22 32.50 -42.90
C GLY A 233 2.52 31.70 -43.01
N GLN A 234 3.29 31.54 -41.93
CA GLN A 234 4.49 30.70 -41.91
C GLN A 234 4.62 29.83 -40.63
N GLN A 235 5.31 28.70 -40.70
CA GLN A 235 5.34 27.65 -39.66
C GLN A 235 6.80 27.43 -39.16
N TYR A 236 7.25 28.20 -38.16
CA TYR A 236 8.68 28.26 -37.74
C TYR A 236 8.93 27.93 -36.27
N THR A 237 8.06 27.14 -35.69
CA THR A 237 7.94 27.04 -34.22
C THR A 237 8.17 25.62 -33.71
N CYS A 238 8.70 24.73 -34.56
CA CYS A 238 9.02 23.36 -34.21
C CYS A 238 9.87 23.21 -32.94
N GLY A 239 10.79 24.15 -32.65
CA GLY A 239 11.54 24.21 -31.39
C GLY A 239 10.62 24.43 -30.18
N PRO A 240 9.92 25.56 -30.09
CA PRO A 240 8.87 25.81 -29.11
C PRO A 240 7.82 24.69 -28.98
N THR A 241 7.33 24.12 -30.09
CA THR A 241 6.35 23.03 -30.08
C THR A 241 6.93 21.74 -29.49
N ALA A 242 8.15 21.36 -29.88
CA ALA A 242 8.83 20.20 -29.31
C ALA A 242 9.03 20.36 -27.80
N MET A 243 9.42 21.56 -27.35
CA MET A 243 9.54 21.90 -25.93
C MET A 243 8.18 21.95 -25.21
N SER A 244 7.08 22.34 -25.88
CA SER A 244 5.72 22.26 -25.35
C SER A 244 5.37 20.80 -25.03
N MET A 245 5.59 19.88 -25.95
CA MET A 245 5.35 18.44 -25.73
C MET A 245 6.25 17.85 -24.64
N ILE A 246 7.53 18.25 -24.58
CA ILE A 246 8.44 17.87 -23.49
C ILE A 246 7.92 18.38 -22.14
N SER A 247 7.46 19.63 -22.06
CA SER A 247 6.94 20.21 -20.82
C SER A 247 5.70 19.49 -20.29
N GLN A 248 4.87 18.94 -21.19
CA GLN A 248 3.75 18.06 -20.81
C GLN A 248 4.26 16.78 -20.13
N ALA A 249 5.26 16.11 -20.71
CA ALA A 249 5.85 14.88 -20.16
C ALA A 249 6.58 15.10 -18.82
N LEU A 250 7.11 16.31 -18.62
CA LEU A 250 7.78 16.77 -17.39
C LEU A 250 6.83 17.40 -16.36
N ASN A 251 5.51 17.35 -16.60
CA ASN A 251 4.46 17.89 -15.74
C ASN A 251 4.65 19.39 -15.40
N CYS A 252 5.29 20.15 -16.28
CA CYS A 252 5.57 21.57 -16.13
C CYS A 252 5.09 22.37 -17.36
N TYR A 253 3.90 22.02 -17.86
CA TYR A 253 3.34 22.54 -19.11
C TYR A 253 3.61 24.03 -19.34
N SER A 254 4.19 24.33 -20.51
CA SER A 254 4.32 25.66 -21.07
C SER A 254 3.85 25.61 -22.52
N SER A 255 2.94 26.51 -22.87
CA SER A 255 2.40 26.57 -24.23
C SER A 255 3.44 27.01 -25.24
N GLU A 256 3.21 26.62 -26.49
CA GLU A 256 4.07 26.99 -27.62
C GLU A 256 4.30 28.50 -27.69
N ARG A 257 3.25 29.33 -27.53
CA ARG A 257 3.39 30.80 -27.54
C ARG A 257 4.30 31.32 -26.44
N ARG A 258 4.14 30.81 -25.22
CA ARG A 258 4.97 31.25 -24.10
C ARG A 258 6.43 30.88 -24.34
N LEU A 259 6.67 29.69 -24.87
CA LEU A 259 8.00 29.22 -25.23
C LEU A 259 8.58 30.03 -26.39
N ALA A 260 7.80 30.31 -27.43
CA ALA A 260 8.22 31.12 -28.57
C ALA A 260 8.62 32.54 -28.15
N GLY A 261 7.87 33.16 -27.25
CA GLY A 261 8.24 34.46 -26.68
C GLY A 261 9.53 34.41 -25.85
N ILE A 262 9.70 33.39 -25.02
CA ILE A 262 10.89 33.24 -24.15
C ILE A 262 12.14 32.85 -24.93
N TYR A 263 11.99 32.06 -25.99
CA TYR A 263 13.09 31.66 -26.87
C TYR A 263 13.35 32.66 -28.00
N GLU A 264 12.61 33.78 -28.02
CA GLU A 264 12.73 34.84 -29.03
C GLU A 264 12.59 34.30 -30.46
N THR A 265 11.60 33.42 -30.67
CA THR A 265 11.30 32.82 -31.97
C THR A 265 10.88 33.90 -32.96
N THR A 266 11.47 33.89 -34.15
CA THR A 266 11.11 34.80 -35.24
C THR A 266 10.41 34.06 -36.36
N ALA A 267 9.53 34.77 -37.09
CA ALA A 267 8.90 34.23 -38.28
C ALA A 267 9.86 34.08 -39.49
N ARG A 268 11.13 34.47 -39.36
CA ARG A 268 12.12 34.36 -40.45
C ARG A 268 13.06 33.18 -40.25
N ASP A 269 13.59 33.07 -39.04
CA ASP A 269 14.72 32.17 -38.72
C ASP A 269 14.31 31.06 -37.74
N GLY A 270 13.06 31.08 -37.25
CA GLY A 270 12.60 30.17 -36.21
C GLY A 270 13.28 30.46 -34.89
N THR A 271 13.77 29.41 -34.22
CA THR A 271 14.40 29.53 -32.90
C THR A 271 15.82 28.96 -32.95
N ASP A 272 16.79 29.77 -32.54
CA ASP A 272 18.16 29.30 -32.38
C ASP A 272 18.28 28.35 -31.19
N GLU A 273 19.03 27.27 -31.36
CA GLU A 273 19.23 26.25 -30.34
C GLU A 273 19.79 26.83 -29.03
N TYR A 274 20.79 27.72 -29.12
CA TYR A 274 21.39 28.32 -27.93
C TYR A 274 20.37 29.08 -27.09
N LYS A 275 19.34 29.69 -27.71
CA LYS A 275 18.27 30.39 -26.99
C LYS A 275 17.39 29.39 -26.24
N ILE A 276 17.07 28.26 -26.86
CA ILE A 276 16.34 27.17 -26.20
C ILE A 276 17.14 26.68 -24.98
N ILE A 277 18.44 26.43 -25.14
CA ILE A 277 19.32 25.98 -24.05
C ILE A 277 19.36 27.00 -22.91
N ASN A 278 19.63 28.27 -23.22
CA ASN A 278 19.88 29.32 -22.22
C ASN A 278 18.61 29.80 -21.52
N TYR A 279 17.47 29.83 -22.21
CA TYR A 279 16.24 30.39 -21.67
C TYR A 279 15.24 29.35 -21.18
N SER A 280 15.45 28.05 -21.42
CA SER A 280 14.62 26.99 -20.84
C SER A 280 14.51 27.02 -19.31
N PRO A 281 15.53 27.44 -18.54
CA PRO A 281 15.38 27.62 -17.10
C PRO A 281 14.23 28.58 -16.71
N ASN A 282 13.91 29.58 -17.54
CA ASN A 282 12.80 30.52 -17.30
C ASN A 282 11.41 29.86 -17.41
N VAL A 283 11.34 28.68 -18.03
CA VAL A 283 10.15 27.82 -18.15
C VAL A 283 10.31 26.49 -17.41
N GLN A 284 11.20 26.48 -16.42
CA GLN A 284 11.37 25.38 -15.48
C GLN A 284 11.86 24.07 -16.11
N MET A 285 12.67 24.19 -17.17
CA MET A 285 13.30 23.07 -17.84
C MET A 285 14.79 23.34 -17.99
N LYS A 286 15.60 22.28 -18.03
CA LYS A 286 17.03 22.38 -18.30
C LYS A 286 17.41 21.38 -19.38
N LEU A 287 18.11 21.86 -20.39
CA LEU A 287 18.70 21.03 -21.43
C LEU A 287 20.15 20.72 -21.04
N THR A 288 20.60 19.52 -21.36
CA THR A 288 22.00 19.12 -21.22
C THR A 288 22.33 18.23 -22.39
N ASP A 289 23.41 18.58 -23.09
CA ASP A 289 23.89 17.80 -24.21
C ASP A 289 24.20 16.36 -23.80
N ILE A 290 23.92 15.42 -24.69
CA ILE A 290 24.21 14.00 -24.53
C ILE A 290 24.81 13.46 -25.82
N ALA A 291 25.62 12.41 -25.72
CA ALA A 291 26.23 11.81 -26.90
C ALA A 291 25.16 11.37 -27.92
N ASP A 292 25.43 11.55 -29.21
CA ASP A 292 24.49 11.24 -30.31
C ASP A 292 24.36 9.74 -30.61
N THR A 293 24.14 8.96 -29.56
CA THR A 293 24.16 7.50 -29.56
C THR A 293 22.86 6.96 -29.01
N LYS A 294 22.50 5.75 -29.46
CA LYS A 294 21.30 5.04 -29.01
C LYS A 294 21.26 4.89 -27.50
N ASP A 295 22.39 4.55 -26.90
CA ASP A 295 22.49 4.28 -25.47
C ASP A 295 22.32 5.53 -24.63
N ALA A 296 22.85 6.68 -25.06
CA ALA A 296 22.65 7.94 -24.35
C ALA A 296 21.17 8.36 -24.35
N VAL A 297 20.50 8.31 -25.52
CA VAL A 297 19.07 8.61 -25.65
C VAL A 297 18.23 7.65 -24.81
N LYS A 298 18.49 6.35 -24.90
CA LYS A 298 17.83 5.31 -24.08
C LYS A 298 18.01 5.56 -22.59
N ASN A 299 19.25 5.84 -22.15
CA ASN A 299 19.56 6.07 -20.74
C ASN A 299 18.86 7.33 -20.20
N ALA A 300 18.75 8.39 -21.00
CA ALA A 300 17.98 9.57 -20.61
C ALA A 300 16.50 9.19 -20.33
N LEU A 301 15.86 8.50 -21.28
CA LEU A 301 14.44 8.13 -21.21
C LEU A 301 14.12 7.18 -20.03
N ILE A 302 14.95 6.15 -19.80
CA ILE A 302 14.75 5.19 -18.70
C ILE A 302 14.91 5.87 -17.32
N ASN A 303 15.66 6.97 -17.26
CA ASN A 303 15.83 7.79 -16.06
C ASN A 303 14.79 8.93 -15.96
N GLY A 304 13.70 8.85 -16.72
CA GLY A 304 12.56 9.77 -16.63
C GLY A 304 12.81 11.16 -17.21
N LYS A 305 13.86 11.30 -18.03
CA LYS A 305 14.16 12.51 -18.78
C LYS A 305 13.53 12.42 -20.17
N MET A 306 13.31 13.57 -20.81
CA MET A 306 12.91 13.61 -22.21
C MET A 306 14.13 13.93 -23.08
N VAL A 307 14.01 13.76 -24.38
CA VAL A 307 15.09 14.12 -25.31
C VAL A 307 14.57 15.13 -26.32
N PHE A 308 15.24 16.27 -26.37
CA PHE A 308 15.11 17.26 -27.43
C PHE A 308 16.06 16.85 -28.57
N TRP A 309 15.56 16.87 -29.80
CA TRP A 309 16.23 16.30 -30.97
C TRP A 309 16.33 17.35 -32.07
N HIS A 310 17.56 17.75 -32.41
CA HIS A 310 17.85 18.81 -33.38
C HIS A 310 18.55 18.27 -34.63
N ILE A 311 17.88 18.40 -35.76
CA ILE A 311 18.44 18.18 -37.10
C ILE A 311 18.52 19.51 -37.84
N SER A 312 19.25 19.57 -38.93
CA SER A 312 19.42 20.81 -39.69
C SER A 312 18.07 21.44 -40.06
N GLY A 313 17.77 22.60 -39.50
CA GLY A 313 16.55 23.37 -39.78
C GLY A 313 15.25 22.74 -39.28
N HIS A 314 15.30 21.84 -38.29
CA HIS A 314 14.08 21.28 -37.66
C HIS A 314 14.33 20.72 -36.25
N TYR A 315 13.32 20.80 -35.38
CA TYR A 315 13.35 20.28 -34.02
C TYR A 315 12.22 19.28 -33.75
N MET A 316 12.54 18.24 -33.00
CA MET A 316 11.65 17.15 -32.62
C MET A 316 11.90 16.76 -31.17
N CYS A 317 11.11 15.83 -30.65
CA CYS A 317 11.40 15.24 -29.34
C CYS A 317 11.15 13.75 -29.27
N ILE A 318 11.79 13.11 -28.29
CA ILE A 318 11.59 11.72 -27.92
C ILE A 318 11.18 11.70 -26.45
N ILE A 319 10.02 11.11 -26.16
CA ILE A 319 9.43 11.17 -24.81
C ILE A 319 9.35 9.81 -24.12
N ALA A 320 9.58 8.71 -24.84
CA ALA A 320 9.52 7.37 -24.27
C ALA A 320 10.37 6.34 -25.02
N TYR A 321 10.64 5.23 -24.33
CA TYR A 321 11.35 4.08 -24.86
C TYR A 321 10.61 2.78 -24.50
N ASN A 322 10.38 1.93 -25.49
CA ASN A 322 9.85 0.58 -25.33
C ASN A 322 11.02 -0.40 -25.39
N SER A 323 11.38 -0.97 -24.24
CA SER A 323 12.56 -1.84 -24.11
C SER A 323 12.39 -3.23 -24.71
N VAL A 324 11.15 -3.69 -24.90
CA VAL A 324 10.86 -5.01 -25.49
C VAL A 324 10.96 -4.96 -27.01
N LYS A 325 10.46 -3.89 -27.63
CA LYS A 325 10.50 -3.72 -29.09
C LYS A 325 11.67 -2.87 -29.57
N ASP A 326 12.42 -2.28 -28.65
CA ASP A 326 13.54 -1.38 -28.92
C ASP A 326 13.13 -0.18 -29.81
N LEU A 327 12.01 0.45 -29.41
CA LEU A 327 11.41 1.58 -30.12
C LEU A 327 11.42 2.85 -29.26
N PHE A 328 11.54 4.00 -29.92
CA PHE A 328 11.54 5.33 -29.35
C PHE A 328 10.26 6.05 -29.76
N LEU A 329 9.53 6.65 -28.81
CA LEU A 329 8.34 7.45 -29.12
C LEU A 329 8.78 8.86 -29.52
N CYS A 330 8.89 9.07 -30.82
CA CYS A 330 9.22 10.34 -31.46
C CYS A 330 7.95 11.14 -31.73
N LEU A 331 8.00 12.44 -31.44
CA LEU A 331 6.96 13.41 -31.78
C LEU A 331 7.55 14.46 -32.71
N ASN A 332 6.94 14.60 -33.89
CA ASN A 332 7.34 15.53 -34.93
C ASN A 332 6.35 16.68 -35.02
N PRO A 333 6.69 17.90 -34.55
CA PRO A 333 5.82 19.07 -34.63
C PRO A 333 5.25 19.38 -36.02
N SER A 334 6.03 19.11 -37.08
CA SER A 334 5.69 19.46 -38.46
C SER A 334 4.79 18.44 -39.15
N GLY A 335 4.28 17.44 -38.42
CA GLY A 335 3.50 16.35 -39.00
C GLY A 335 4.38 15.27 -39.64
N PRO A 336 3.92 14.58 -40.70
CA PRO A 336 4.70 13.53 -41.37
C PRO A 336 5.77 14.13 -42.29
N SER A 337 6.88 14.58 -41.71
CA SER A 337 8.04 15.13 -42.42
C SER A 337 9.35 14.48 -41.96
N HIS A 338 10.46 14.74 -42.65
CA HIS A 338 11.79 14.30 -42.24
C HIS A 338 11.93 12.79 -41.97
N ASN A 339 11.19 11.97 -42.71
CA ASN A 339 11.11 10.51 -42.54
C ASN A 339 10.61 10.03 -41.17
N ILE A 340 9.97 10.90 -40.39
CA ILE A 340 9.33 10.58 -39.11
C ILE A 340 7.91 11.12 -39.09
N ASN A 341 6.93 10.26 -38.84
CA ASN A 341 5.53 10.67 -38.72
C ASN A 341 5.31 11.63 -37.54
N ALA A 342 4.20 12.37 -37.57
CA ALA A 342 3.75 13.26 -36.48
C ALA A 342 3.94 12.64 -35.09
N VAL A 343 3.52 11.38 -34.95
CA VAL A 343 3.76 10.55 -33.77
C VAL A 343 4.19 9.17 -34.25
N GLN A 344 5.34 8.69 -33.78
CA GLN A 344 5.89 7.42 -34.23
C GLN A 344 6.66 6.71 -33.11
N TRP A 345 6.38 5.42 -32.94
CA TRP A 345 7.33 4.51 -32.30
C TRP A 345 8.37 4.07 -33.33
N ALA A 346 9.53 4.73 -33.34
CA ALA A 346 10.58 4.57 -34.34
C ALA A 346 11.71 3.66 -33.84
N THR A 347 12.31 2.88 -34.74
CA THR A 347 13.58 2.19 -34.47
C THR A 347 14.73 3.20 -34.43
N TRP A 348 15.86 2.84 -33.84
CA TRP A 348 17.05 3.70 -33.89
C TRP A 348 17.49 4.01 -35.33
N THR A 349 17.40 3.02 -36.24
CA THR A 349 17.69 3.22 -37.66
C THR A 349 16.78 4.28 -38.28
N GLN A 350 15.49 4.28 -37.95
CA GLN A 350 14.56 5.32 -38.42
C GLN A 350 14.89 6.69 -37.83
N VAL A 351 15.24 6.75 -36.54
CA VAL A 351 15.72 7.99 -35.90
C VAL A 351 16.97 8.53 -36.59
N ARG A 352 17.88 7.68 -37.05
CA ARG A 352 19.11 8.11 -37.73
C ARG A 352 18.96 8.40 -39.22
N ASN A 353 17.92 7.87 -39.87
CA ASN A 353 17.67 8.00 -41.31
C ASN A 353 16.71 9.17 -41.62
N THR A 354 16.80 10.26 -40.87
CA THR A 354 16.16 11.52 -41.25
C THR A 354 16.75 12.03 -42.57
N ASP A 355 15.96 12.76 -43.35
CA ASP A 355 16.39 13.36 -44.63
C ASP A 355 17.39 14.54 -44.44
N ARG A 356 17.64 14.93 -43.19
CA ARG A 356 18.59 15.99 -42.80
C ARG A 356 19.56 15.48 -41.75
N ALA A 357 20.79 16.00 -41.80
CA ALA A 357 21.84 15.68 -40.86
C ALA A 357 21.55 16.25 -39.47
N LEU A 358 22.06 15.54 -38.44
CA LEU A 358 22.06 15.99 -37.06
C LEU A 358 23.00 17.20 -36.88
N LYS A 359 22.63 18.16 -36.02
CA LYS A 359 23.44 19.34 -35.71
C LYS A 359 24.34 19.14 -34.47
N ASP A 360 25.18 20.13 -34.18
CA ASP A 360 25.83 20.27 -32.88
C ASP A 360 24.74 20.26 -31.78
N HIS A 361 24.99 19.56 -30.67
CA HIS A 361 23.98 19.24 -29.65
C HIS A 361 22.74 18.50 -30.18
N GLY A 362 22.95 17.59 -31.13
CA GLY A 362 21.93 16.85 -31.83
C GLY A 362 20.86 16.19 -30.95
N PHE A 363 21.29 15.57 -29.86
CA PHE A 363 20.40 15.12 -28.79
C PHE A 363 20.74 15.79 -27.48
N MET A 364 19.71 16.36 -26.84
CA MET A 364 19.82 16.92 -25.50
C MET A 364 18.80 16.26 -24.59
N GLN A 365 19.23 15.82 -23.40
CA GLN A 365 18.28 15.41 -22.38
C GLN A 365 17.64 16.65 -21.74
N VAL A 366 16.34 16.57 -21.45
CA VAL A 366 15.58 17.64 -20.79
C VAL A 366 15.05 17.13 -19.47
N THR A 367 15.30 17.91 -18.42
CA THR A 367 14.82 17.64 -17.05
C THR A 367 14.02 18.82 -16.51
N PRO A 368 13.08 18.60 -15.58
CA PRO A 368 12.48 19.71 -14.86
C PRO A 368 13.57 20.42 -14.03
N TYR A 369 13.48 21.74 -13.99
CA TYR A 369 14.47 22.58 -13.33
C TYR A 369 13.79 23.71 -12.57
N ARG A 370 13.93 23.70 -11.25
CA ARG A 370 13.49 24.78 -10.36
C ARG A 370 14.44 24.89 -9.18
N ASP A 371 14.61 26.10 -8.67
CA ASP A 371 15.32 26.33 -7.42
C ASP A 371 14.41 25.94 -6.24
N LEU A 372 14.34 24.63 -5.97
CA LEU A 372 13.49 24.09 -4.91
C LEU A 372 14.07 24.41 -3.53
N THR A 373 13.26 25.06 -2.71
CA THR A 373 13.56 25.27 -1.28
C THR A 373 13.63 23.92 -0.53
N THR A 374 14.25 23.92 0.65
CA THR A 374 14.25 22.73 1.53
C THR A 374 12.84 22.25 1.86
N ALA A 375 11.90 23.18 2.06
CA ALA A 375 10.49 22.85 2.30
C ALA A 375 9.87 22.14 1.10
N GLU A 376 10.11 22.62 -0.12
CA GLU A 376 9.58 21.99 -1.34
C GLU A 376 10.19 20.62 -1.62
N LYS A 377 11.49 20.44 -1.34
CA LYS A 377 12.14 19.12 -1.41
C LYS A 377 11.52 18.14 -0.41
N ASN A 378 11.20 18.60 0.80
CA ASN A 378 10.51 17.79 1.79
C ASN A 378 9.07 17.46 1.36
N ILE A 379 8.34 18.42 0.79
CA ILE A 379 7.01 18.17 0.21
C ILE A 379 7.10 17.08 -0.86
N ALA A 380 8.03 17.21 -1.81
CA ALA A 380 8.25 16.23 -2.87
C ALA A 380 8.61 14.86 -2.31
N LYS A 381 9.45 14.80 -1.28
CA LYS A 381 9.84 13.57 -0.57
C LYS A 381 8.62 12.84 -0.01
N PHE A 382 7.85 13.50 0.83
CA PHE A 382 6.72 12.86 1.49
C PHE A 382 5.62 12.51 0.49
N TYR A 383 5.34 13.39 -0.47
CA TYR A 383 4.43 13.08 -1.56
C TYR A 383 4.89 11.82 -2.34
N TYR A 384 6.16 11.75 -2.72
CA TYR A 384 6.71 10.62 -3.48
C TYR A 384 6.58 9.28 -2.75
N TYR A 385 7.07 9.20 -1.50
CA TYR A 385 7.08 7.94 -0.76
C TYR A 385 5.68 7.49 -0.34
N ASN A 386 4.84 8.43 0.12
CA ASN A 386 3.46 8.10 0.53
C ASN A 386 2.58 7.69 -0.65
N MET A 387 2.92 8.14 -1.86
CA MET A 387 2.21 7.78 -3.08
C MET A 387 2.83 6.57 -3.82
N GLY A 388 3.57 5.71 -3.11
CA GLY A 388 4.03 4.42 -3.66
C GLY A 388 5.41 4.44 -4.32
N GLY A 389 6.13 5.57 -4.26
CA GLY A 389 7.45 5.74 -4.85
C GLY A 389 7.46 5.58 -6.37
N LYS A 390 8.61 5.20 -6.94
CA LYS A 390 8.88 5.15 -8.39
C LYS A 390 7.76 4.50 -9.19
N TYR A 391 7.13 5.28 -10.07
CA TYR A 391 6.38 4.74 -11.19
C TYR A 391 7.33 4.39 -12.34
N THR A 392 7.26 3.14 -12.80
CA THR A 392 7.94 2.70 -14.01
C THR A 392 6.87 2.48 -15.06
N THR A 393 6.98 3.19 -16.18
CA THR A 393 6.07 3.00 -17.31
C THR A 393 6.20 1.57 -17.86
N PRO A 394 5.11 0.79 -17.93
CA PRO A 394 5.11 -0.50 -18.62
C PRO A 394 5.44 -0.35 -20.10
N ASN A 395 6.03 -1.38 -20.71
CA ASN A 395 6.22 -1.42 -22.16
C ASN A 395 4.87 -1.31 -22.87
N ASN A 396 4.74 -0.31 -23.75
CA ASN A 396 3.50 0.01 -24.43
C ASN A 396 3.76 0.56 -25.83
N LEU A 397 2.70 0.71 -26.61
CA LEU A 397 2.70 1.38 -27.92
C LEU A 397 1.62 2.47 -27.93
N GLU A 398 1.56 3.26 -26.85
CA GLU A 398 0.59 4.35 -26.74
C GLU A 398 0.81 5.38 -27.84
N TYR A 399 -0.31 5.92 -28.35
CA TYR A 399 -0.32 6.95 -29.37
C TYR A 399 -0.87 8.26 -28.77
N PRO A 400 -0.03 9.29 -28.54
CA PRO A 400 -0.42 10.56 -27.93
C PRO A 400 -1.62 11.32 -28.55
N ASN A 401 -2.09 10.99 -29.76
CA ASN A 401 -3.21 11.69 -30.43
C ASN A 401 -4.61 11.26 -29.98
N THR A 402 -4.75 10.16 -29.24
CA THR A 402 -6.07 9.66 -28.86
C THR A 402 -6.75 10.60 -27.85
N VAL A 403 -7.95 11.08 -28.20
CA VAL A 403 -8.70 12.07 -27.39
C VAL A 403 -9.58 11.36 -26.35
N ASN A 404 -9.55 11.86 -25.12
CA ASN A 404 -10.45 11.42 -24.06
C ASN A 404 -11.84 12.03 -24.22
N LYS A 405 -12.86 11.35 -23.72
CA LYS A 405 -14.16 12.00 -23.50
C LYS A 405 -14.06 12.90 -22.27
N TYR A 406 -13.89 14.20 -22.50
CA TYR A 406 -13.85 15.23 -21.47
C TYR A 406 -14.70 16.45 -21.86
N THR A 407 -15.10 17.23 -20.86
CA THR A 407 -15.80 18.50 -21.01
C THR A 407 -15.04 19.57 -20.24
N VAL A 408 -14.87 20.75 -20.83
CA VAL A 408 -14.14 21.86 -20.19
C VAL A 408 -15.11 23.00 -19.91
N VAL A 409 -14.95 23.61 -18.74
CA VAL A 409 -15.66 24.82 -18.33
C VAL A 409 -14.62 25.93 -18.19
N VAL A 410 -14.76 26.99 -18.99
CA VAL A 410 -13.78 28.10 -19.05
C VAL A 410 -14.14 29.26 -18.13
N SER A 411 -15.43 29.55 -17.96
CA SER A 411 -15.94 30.59 -17.08
C SER A 411 -16.57 29.99 -15.82
N THR A 412 -16.46 30.71 -14.71
CA THR A 412 -17.18 30.34 -13.49
C THR A 412 -18.69 30.41 -13.76
N PRO A 413 -19.49 29.39 -13.37
CA PRO A 413 -20.94 29.44 -13.50
C PRO A 413 -21.55 30.68 -12.84
N SER A 414 -22.59 31.28 -13.45
CA SER A 414 -23.20 32.57 -13.03
C SER A 414 -23.98 32.54 -11.69
N LYS A 415 -23.66 31.64 -10.77
CA LYS A 415 -24.19 31.64 -9.41
C LYS A 415 -23.07 31.40 -8.39
N VAL A 416 -22.72 32.52 -7.75
CA VAL A 416 -22.21 32.66 -6.38
C VAL A 416 -20.78 32.14 -6.18
N ALA A 417 -19.85 33.05 -5.87
CA ALA A 417 -18.71 32.72 -5.02
C ALA A 417 -19.27 31.95 -3.83
N THR A 418 -19.03 30.65 -3.73
CA THR A 418 -19.59 29.86 -2.65
C THR A 418 -18.97 30.35 -1.35
N THR A 419 -19.65 31.29 -0.69
CA THR A 419 -19.49 31.58 0.73
C THR A 419 -19.91 30.33 1.46
N THR A 420 -18.99 29.37 1.58
CA THR A 420 -19.15 28.30 2.54
C THR A 420 -18.72 28.87 3.87
N ASN A 421 -19.64 28.95 4.82
CA ASN A 421 -19.27 29.20 6.20
C ASN A 421 -18.29 28.12 6.63
N GLN A 422 -17.01 28.47 6.79
CA GLN A 422 -16.04 27.60 7.44
C GLN A 422 -16.27 27.73 8.94
N THR A 423 -16.73 26.65 9.57
CA THR A 423 -16.73 26.61 11.03
C THR A 423 -15.31 26.31 11.48
N VAL A 424 -14.62 27.31 12.04
CA VAL A 424 -13.31 27.11 12.68
C VAL A 424 -13.58 26.84 14.16
N LEU A 425 -13.09 25.70 14.65
CA LEU A 425 -13.13 25.36 16.06
C LEU A 425 -11.89 25.94 16.74
N HIS A 426 -12.07 26.89 17.66
CA HIS A 426 -11.01 27.39 18.54
C HIS A 426 -11.02 26.57 19.84
N ILE A 427 -10.22 25.50 19.86
CA ILE A 427 -10.19 24.52 20.94
C ILE A 427 -9.08 24.90 21.91
N LYS A 428 -9.46 25.42 23.09
CA LYS A 428 -8.55 25.69 24.20
C LYS A 428 -8.73 24.66 25.31
N THR A 429 -7.73 23.81 25.51
CA THR A 429 -7.73 22.79 26.55
C THR A 429 -6.85 23.24 27.70
N GLY A 430 -7.45 23.45 28.88
CA GLY A 430 -6.74 23.62 30.14
C GLY A 430 -6.54 22.27 30.83
N VAL A 431 -5.37 22.05 31.42
CA VAL A 431 -5.06 20.88 32.23
C VAL A 431 -4.42 21.33 33.52
N THR A 432 -5.11 21.08 34.62
CA THR A 432 -4.62 21.33 35.99
C THR A 432 -4.48 20.00 36.74
N ILE A 433 -3.39 19.85 37.49
CA ILE A 433 -3.15 18.73 38.40
C ILE A 433 -3.02 19.33 39.80
N ALA A 434 -3.82 18.85 40.76
CA ALA A 434 -3.84 19.37 42.13
C ALA A 434 -3.95 20.91 42.19
N SER A 435 -4.85 21.48 41.38
CA SER A 435 -5.10 22.92 41.28
C SER A 435 -3.94 23.78 40.77
N GLN A 436 -2.88 23.16 40.21
CA GLN A 436 -1.79 23.85 39.52
C GLN A 436 -1.76 23.48 38.03
N PRO A 437 -1.35 24.40 37.12
CA PRO A 437 -1.20 24.08 35.70
C PRO A 437 -0.26 22.87 35.51
N ALA A 438 -0.71 21.87 34.76
CA ALA A 438 0.16 20.75 34.45
C ALA A 438 1.36 21.25 33.62
N THR A 439 2.57 20.85 34.01
CA THR A 439 3.82 21.34 33.41
C THR A 439 4.39 20.38 32.36
N THR A 440 3.85 19.15 32.27
CA THR A 440 4.33 18.11 31.37
C THR A 440 3.17 17.27 30.80
N GLY A 441 3.42 16.59 29.68
CA GLY A 441 2.47 15.69 29.00
C GLY A 441 1.92 16.21 27.68
N LYS A 442 0.98 15.46 27.10
CA LYS A 442 0.39 15.76 25.78
C LYS A 442 -1.12 15.73 25.85
N VAL A 443 -1.78 16.48 24.98
CA VAL A 443 -3.24 16.43 24.79
C VAL A 443 -3.52 15.95 23.37
N GLU A 444 -4.25 14.85 23.25
CA GLU A 444 -4.88 14.40 22.01
C GLU A 444 -6.25 15.04 21.90
N ILE A 445 -6.56 15.67 20.78
CA ILE A 445 -7.85 16.28 20.49
C ILE A 445 -8.52 15.42 19.41
N TYR A 446 -9.77 15.05 19.64
CA TYR A 446 -10.57 14.19 18.80
C TYR A 446 -11.78 14.94 18.26
N LEU A 447 -12.16 14.63 17.03
CA LEU A 447 -13.40 15.02 16.38
C LEU A 447 -14.16 13.76 15.96
N ASN A 448 -15.40 13.57 16.43
CA ASN A 448 -16.21 12.37 16.15
C ASN A 448 -15.41 11.06 16.36
N SER A 449 -14.70 10.98 17.49
CA SER A 449 -13.83 9.84 17.88
C SER A 449 -12.54 9.67 17.06
N LYS A 450 -12.22 10.58 16.13
CA LYS A 450 -10.94 10.58 15.39
C LYS A 450 -9.99 11.65 15.91
N ILE A 451 -8.74 11.30 16.18
CA ILE A 451 -7.69 12.27 16.55
C ILE A 451 -7.49 13.28 15.40
N ILE A 452 -7.65 14.57 15.71
CA ILE A 452 -7.39 15.71 14.82
C ILE A 452 -6.10 16.47 15.18
N SER A 453 -5.60 16.32 16.41
CA SER A 453 -4.33 16.93 16.82
C SER A 453 -3.77 16.25 18.06
N THR A 454 -2.44 16.19 18.18
CA THR A 454 -1.75 15.80 19.41
C THR A 454 -0.72 16.87 19.72
N GLN A 455 -0.89 17.60 20.81
CA GLN A 455 0.00 18.71 21.16
C GLN A 455 0.66 18.49 22.52
N ASN A 456 1.92 18.91 22.63
CA ASN A 456 2.58 19.00 23.92
C ASN A 456 1.95 20.11 24.75
N LEU A 457 1.75 19.84 26.04
CA LEU A 457 1.20 20.80 26.98
C LEU A 457 2.20 21.95 27.19
N LYS A 458 1.74 23.20 27.12
CA LYS A 458 2.54 24.39 27.44
C LYS A 458 1.83 25.17 28.54
N ASN A 459 2.43 25.26 29.73
CA ASN A 459 1.89 25.98 30.90
C ASN A 459 0.44 25.60 31.22
N GLY A 460 0.12 24.30 31.25
CA GLY A 460 -1.23 23.82 31.53
C GLY A 460 -2.24 24.01 30.39
N VAL A 461 -1.84 24.46 29.20
CA VAL A 461 -2.77 24.78 28.11
C VAL A 461 -2.33 24.17 26.77
N VAL A 462 -3.30 23.77 25.96
CA VAL A 462 -3.18 23.48 24.52
C VAL A 462 -4.21 24.31 23.77
N ASN A 463 -3.79 24.98 22.70
CA ASN A 463 -4.67 25.71 21.80
C ASN A 463 -4.63 25.05 20.41
N LEU A 464 -5.78 24.83 19.80
CA LEU A 464 -5.91 24.32 18.44
C LEU A 464 -6.98 25.11 17.70
N ASP A 465 -6.59 25.70 16.57
CA ASP A 465 -7.54 26.19 15.58
C ASP A 465 -7.74 25.08 14.54
N TYR A 466 -8.96 24.56 14.44
CA TYR A 466 -9.30 23.46 13.54
C TYR A 466 -10.45 23.85 12.61
N THR A 467 -10.15 24.00 11.33
CA THR A 467 -11.17 24.27 10.30
C THR A 467 -11.98 23.01 10.02
N LEU A 468 -13.29 23.04 10.30
CA LEU A 468 -14.17 21.92 9.99
C LEU A 468 -14.38 21.79 8.48
N PRO A 469 -14.31 20.55 7.94
CA PRO A 469 -14.69 20.31 6.56
C PRO A 469 -16.13 20.76 6.27
N ALA A 470 -16.40 21.26 5.07
CA ALA A 470 -17.74 21.73 4.67
C ALA A 470 -18.83 20.64 4.83
N TYR A 471 -18.44 19.36 4.70
CA TYR A 471 -19.26 18.17 4.87
C TYR A 471 -19.19 17.53 6.27
N ALA A 472 -18.58 18.19 7.25
CA ALA A 472 -18.58 17.69 8.62
C ALA A 472 -20.03 17.47 9.10
N ASP A 473 -20.25 16.32 9.73
CA ASP A 473 -21.55 15.91 10.24
C ASP A 473 -22.26 17.05 10.98
N LYS A 474 -23.58 17.11 10.90
CA LYS A 474 -24.37 18.09 11.66
C LYS A 474 -24.18 17.92 13.18
N ASN A 475 -23.74 16.75 13.63
CA ASN A 475 -23.38 16.50 15.03
C ASN A 475 -21.86 16.38 15.13
N ILE A 476 -21.23 17.27 15.88
CA ILE A 476 -19.78 17.38 15.97
C ILE A 476 -19.36 17.22 17.43
N LYS A 477 -18.64 16.13 17.70
CA LYS A 477 -18.17 15.78 19.02
C LYS A 477 -16.69 16.07 19.14
N VAL A 478 -16.31 16.99 20.03
CA VAL A 478 -14.91 17.35 20.27
C VAL A 478 -14.49 16.77 21.62
N GLN A 479 -13.47 15.91 21.65
CA GLN A 479 -12.93 15.34 22.89
C GLN A 479 -11.47 15.73 23.04
N ALA A 480 -11.02 15.98 24.26
CA ALA A 480 -9.62 16.18 24.57
C ALA A 480 -9.17 15.13 25.59
N LYS A 481 -8.06 14.46 25.33
CA LYS A 481 -7.49 13.42 26.18
C LYS A 481 -6.10 13.83 26.60
N TYR A 482 -5.91 14.02 27.90
CA TYR A 482 -4.60 14.30 28.46
C TYR A 482 -3.84 12.99 28.72
N ILE A 483 -2.59 12.96 28.26
CA ILE A 483 -1.64 11.86 28.41
C ILE A 483 -0.51 12.33 29.31
N ASN A 484 -0.48 11.82 30.54
CA ASN A 484 0.58 12.07 31.50
C ASN A 484 1.78 11.12 31.23
N PRO A 485 3.01 11.63 31.12
CA PRO A 485 4.19 10.82 30.83
C PRO A 485 4.68 9.98 32.02
N VAL A 486 4.22 10.23 33.26
CA VAL A 486 4.80 9.63 34.48
C VAL A 486 3.92 8.53 35.10
N ASN A 487 2.62 8.44 34.77
CA ASN A 487 1.72 7.38 35.26
C ASN A 487 0.70 6.99 34.19
N VAL A 488 0.55 5.68 33.93
CA VAL A 488 -0.19 5.07 32.80
C VAL A 488 -1.73 5.18 32.91
N SER A 489 -2.27 6.30 33.42
CA SER A 489 -3.70 6.61 33.44
C SER A 489 -3.97 7.87 32.61
N SER A 490 -4.56 7.69 31.42
CA SER A 490 -5.04 8.82 30.61
C SER A 490 -6.38 9.31 31.16
N LYS A 491 -6.48 10.60 31.48
CA LYS A 491 -7.77 11.24 31.83
C LYS A 491 -8.43 11.78 30.55
N TYR A 492 -9.74 11.56 30.42
CA TYR A 492 -10.55 11.98 29.27
C TYR A 492 -11.45 13.15 29.65
N VAL A 493 -11.61 14.12 28.75
CA VAL A 493 -12.68 15.11 28.81
C VAL A 493 -13.42 15.08 27.47
N GLN A 494 -14.74 14.95 27.52
CA GLN A 494 -15.60 14.84 26.34
C GLN A 494 -16.66 15.94 26.39
N ASN A 495 -16.72 16.74 25.32
CA ASN A 495 -17.84 17.65 25.08
C ASN A 495 -18.56 17.23 23.78
N GLU A 496 -19.89 17.22 23.81
CA GLU A 496 -20.71 16.96 22.62
C GLU A 496 -21.36 18.27 22.16
N PHE A 497 -21.25 18.61 20.88
CA PHE A 497 -21.86 19.79 20.30
C PHE A 497 -22.71 19.41 19.08
N THR A 498 -23.83 20.10 18.88
CA THR A 498 -24.61 20.02 17.65
C THR A 498 -24.34 21.27 16.82
N LYS A 499 -23.98 21.10 15.53
CA LYS A 499 -23.78 22.19 14.58
C LYS A 499 -25.12 22.93 14.40
N SER A 500 -25.22 24.13 14.96
CA SER A 500 -26.29 25.07 14.62
C SER A 500 -25.92 25.82 13.35
N SER A 501 -26.89 26.01 12.45
CA SER A 501 -26.75 26.74 11.18
C SER A 501 -26.45 28.24 11.35
N ILE A 502 -26.55 28.77 12.58
CA ILE A 502 -26.44 30.20 12.88
C ILE A 502 -25.60 30.39 14.14
N GLY A 503 -24.65 31.34 14.08
CA GLY A 503 -23.70 31.67 15.13
C GLY A 503 -24.36 31.87 16.49
N LYS A 504 -23.90 31.08 17.46
CA LYS A 504 -23.99 31.40 18.89
C LYS A 504 -22.60 31.20 19.48
N THR A 505 -22.12 32.19 20.20
CA THR A 505 -21.05 32.03 21.18
C THR A 505 -21.59 31.15 22.31
N PHE A 506 -21.12 29.92 22.42
CA PHE A 506 -21.40 29.08 23.58
C PHE A 506 -20.38 29.42 24.66
N ARG A 507 -20.75 30.27 25.61
CA ARG A 507 -20.21 30.22 26.95
C ARG A 507 -21.30 29.60 27.80
N ASP A 508 -21.10 28.36 28.18
CA ASP A 508 -21.32 27.90 29.54
C ASP A 508 -20.97 26.42 29.59
N ALA A 509 -20.16 26.09 30.60
CA ALA A 509 -19.90 24.74 31.00
C ALA A 509 -21.19 24.18 31.60
N THR A 510 -21.83 23.25 30.89
CA THR A 510 -22.66 22.28 31.60
C THR A 510 -21.70 21.23 32.14
N ILE A 511 -21.47 21.28 33.44
CA ILE A 511 -20.97 20.14 34.20
C ILE A 511 -21.92 18.98 33.87
N LEU A 512 -21.45 17.99 33.12
CA LEU A 512 -22.14 16.71 33.04
C LEU A 512 -21.86 15.97 34.35
N ASP A 513 -22.63 16.34 35.37
CA ASP A 513 -22.82 15.46 36.50
C ASP A 513 -23.46 14.17 35.96
N ASN A 514 -22.79 13.06 36.24
CA ASN A 514 -23.34 11.70 36.25
C ASN A 514 -23.66 11.02 34.91
N LEU A 515 -22.89 11.22 33.83
CA LEU A 515 -22.95 10.28 32.69
C LEU A 515 -21.90 9.18 32.79
N GLU A 516 -22.38 7.94 32.78
CA GLU A 516 -21.57 6.74 32.71
C GLU A 516 -21.08 6.52 31.26
N TYR A 517 -19.89 5.94 31.08
CA TYR A 517 -19.25 5.64 29.79
C TYR A 517 -19.13 4.13 29.60
N LEU A 518 -19.13 3.65 28.34
CA LEU A 518 -18.91 2.24 28.00
C LEU A 518 -17.90 2.11 26.86
N MET A 519 -16.82 1.36 27.11
CA MET A 519 -15.87 0.93 26.08
C MET A 519 -15.79 -0.58 25.99
N VAL A 520 -15.64 -1.12 24.78
CA VAL A 520 -15.37 -2.55 24.52
C VAL A 520 -14.17 -2.68 23.59
N THR A 521 -13.32 -3.69 23.82
CA THR A 521 -12.05 -3.87 23.10
C THR A 521 -12.13 -4.93 22.01
N ASP A 522 -11.37 -4.74 20.93
CA ASP A 522 -11.17 -5.77 19.90
C ASP A 522 -10.46 -7.01 20.45
N VAL A 523 -10.75 -8.17 19.85
CA VAL A 523 -10.27 -9.47 20.30
C VAL A 523 -9.96 -10.35 19.10
N THR A 524 -8.85 -11.09 19.14
CA THR A 524 -8.48 -12.06 18.11
C THR A 524 -8.39 -13.46 18.71
N GLY A 525 -8.87 -14.48 17.98
CA GLY A 525 -8.77 -15.87 18.43
C GLY A 525 -8.99 -16.89 17.32
N LYS A 526 -8.87 -18.17 17.68
CA LYS A 526 -9.12 -19.33 16.83
C LYS A 526 -10.31 -20.14 17.37
N LYS A 527 -10.84 -21.07 16.57
CA LYS A 527 -11.84 -22.04 17.05
C LYS A 527 -11.33 -22.75 18.31
N GLY A 528 -12.22 -22.87 19.29
CA GLY A 528 -11.97 -23.52 20.57
C GLY A 528 -11.14 -22.68 21.53
N ASP A 529 -10.73 -21.47 21.18
CA ASP A 529 -10.19 -20.52 22.16
C ASP A 529 -11.32 -19.98 23.02
N VAL A 530 -11.01 -19.71 24.28
CA VAL A 530 -11.86 -18.92 25.16
C VAL A 530 -11.25 -17.53 25.22
N VAL A 531 -11.96 -16.56 24.64
CA VAL A 531 -11.51 -15.17 24.59
C VAL A 531 -12.35 -14.31 25.53
N THR A 532 -11.76 -13.22 26.04
CA THR A 532 -12.48 -12.35 26.99
C THR A 532 -13.05 -11.14 26.26
N PHE A 533 -14.37 -11.04 26.21
CA PHE A 533 -15.04 -9.78 25.89
C PHE A 533 -15.01 -8.91 27.14
N LYS A 534 -14.27 -7.81 27.08
CA LYS A 534 -14.10 -6.88 28.19
C LYS A 534 -14.80 -5.58 27.86
N ALA A 535 -15.73 -5.20 28.73
CA ALA A 535 -16.34 -3.88 28.76
C ALA A 535 -15.82 -3.13 29.99
N THR A 536 -15.42 -1.87 29.80
CA THR A 536 -15.03 -0.96 30.87
C THR A 536 -16.09 0.14 30.99
N ILE A 537 -16.59 0.34 32.20
CA ILE A 537 -17.64 1.30 32.56
C ILE A 537 -17.12 2.22 33.66
N SER A 538 -17.22 3.52 33.44
CA SER A 538 -16.83 4.54 34.41
C SER A 538 -17.84 5.66 34.43
N ASP A 539 -17.99 6.36 35.55
CA ASP A 539 -18.84 7.54 35.64
C ASP A 539 -18.16 8.75 34.99
N SER A 540 -18.79 9.91 35.07
CA SER A 540 -18.27 11.15 34.50
C SER A 540 -16.94 11.59 35.14
N ALA A 541 -16.63 11.11 36.35
CA ALA A 541 -15.37 11.35 37.06
C ALA A 541 -14.28 10.30 36.74
N GLY A 542 -14.56 9.32 35.87
CA GLY A 542 -13.65 8.23 35.54
C GLY A 542 -13.54 7.16 36.64
N LYS A 543 -14.39 7.23 37.67
CA LYS A 543 -14.47 6.21 38.71
C LYS A 543 -15.26 5.01 38.19
N ALA A 544 -14.86 3.83 38.63
CA ALA A 544 -15.52 2.57 38.32
C ALA A 544 -17.01 2.59 38.71
N VAL A 545 -17.89 2.38 37.73
CA VAL A 545 -19.33 2.16 37.94
C VAL A 545 -19.54 0.70 38.29
N ASN A 546 -20.27 0.42 39.37
CA ASN A 546 -20.41 -0.95 39.91
C ASN A 546 -21.87 -1.42 40.02
N ASN A 547 -22.82 -0.60 39.56
CA ASN A 547 -24.24 -0.90 39.47
C ASN A 547 -24.63 -1.10 37.99
N GLY A 548 -25.21 -2.25 37.66
CA GLY A 548 -25.68 -2.56 36.31
C GLY A 548 -25.06 -3.81 35.71
N ASN A 549 -25.47 -4.09 34.48
CA ASN A 549 -25.03 -5.27 33.74
C ASN A 549 -24.69 -4.92 32.29
N VAL A 550 -23.75 -5.67 31.71
CA VAL A 550 -23.46 -5.64 30.28
C VAL A 550 -24.00 -6.91 29.61
N VAL A 551 -24.66 -6.73 28.47
CA VAL A 551 -25.04 -7.81 27.55
C VAL A 551 -24.16 -7.71 26.31
N PHE A 552 -23.46 -8.79 25.98
CA PHE A 552 -22.68 -8.88 24.76
C PHE A 552 -23.48 -9.52 23.63
N LYS A 553 -23.26 -9.02 22.41
CA LYS A 553 -23.82 -9.55 21.16
C LYS A 553 -22.70 -9.81 20.15
N LEU A 554 -22.89 -10.80 19.29
CA LEU A 554 -22.01 -11.09 18.15
C LEU A 554 -22.81 -11.02 16.85
N ASN A 555 -22.40 -10.16 15.91
CA ASN A 555 -23.14 -9.82 14.68
C ASN A 555 -24.62 -9.51 14.95
N GLY A 556 -24.89 -8.70 15.99
CA GLY A 556 -26.25 -8.32 16.39
C GLY A 556 -27.01 -9.36 17.21
N ASN A 557 -26.57 -10.63 17.24
CA ASN A 557 -27.22 -11.67 18.02
C ASN A 557 -26.74 -11.66 19.47
N THR A 558 -27.69 -11.56 20.41
CA THR A 558 -27.39 -11.60 21.85
C THR A 558 -26.82 -12.95 22.26
N ILE A 559 -25.73 -12.94 23.00
CA ILE A 559 -25.12 -14.17 23.52
C ILE A 559 -26.03 -14.73 24.61
N LYS A 560 -26.39 -16.00 24.46
CA LYS A 560 -27.27 -16.73 25.37
C LYS A 560 -26.57 -17.95 25.97
N LYS A 561 -26.90 -18.26 27.22
CA LYS A 561 -26.56 -19.51 27.91
C LYS A 561 -27.87 -20.14 28.39
N ASP A 562 -28.11 -21.41 28.06
CA ASP A 562 -29.34 -22.13 28.38
C ASP A 562 -30.63 -21.39 27.95
N GLY A 563 -30.58 -20.80 26.74
CA GLY A 563 -31.70 -20.04 26.16
C GLY A 563 -31.91 -18.62 26.70
N LYS A 564 -31.19 -18.22 27.77
CA LYS A 564 -31.32 -16.90 28.42
C LYS A 564 -30.15 -15.98 28.06
N SER A 565 -30.42 -14.68 27.90
CA SER A 565 -29.38 -13.68 27.63
C SER A 565 -28.37 -13.62 28.77
N VAL A 566 -27.08 -13.66 28.45
CA VAL A 566 -26.02 -13.51 29.45
C VAL A 566 -25.92 -12.05 29.86
N LYS A 567 -26.12 -11.78 31.16
CA LYS A 567 -25.90 -10.49 31.80
C LYS A 567 -24.64 -10.57 32.65
N THR A 568 -23.62 -9.80 32.29
CA THR A 568 -22.38 -9.70 33.05
C THR A 568 -22.45 -8.53 34.00
N ALA A 569 -22.46 -8.80 35.31
CA ALA A 569 -22.43 -7.74 36.32
C ALA A 569 -21.15 -6.91 36.19
N VAL A 570 -21.28 -5.59 36.35
CA VAL A 570 -20.13 -4.69 36.36
C VAL A 570 -19.52 -4.70 37.77
N LYS A 571 -18.23 -5.04 37.87
CA LYS A 571 -17.46 -5.00 39.12
C LYS A 571 -16.16 -4.25 38.90
N ASN A 572 -15.84 -3.32 39.80
CA ASN A 572 -14.75 -2.35 39.65
C ASN A 572 -14.72 -1.70 38.26
N GLY A 573 -15.89 -1.33 37.74
CA GLY A 573 -16.00 -0.68 36.42
C GLY A 573 -15.71 -1.62 35.25
N ILE A 574 -15.71 -2.93 35.47
CA ILE A 574 -15.37 -3.92 34.45
C ILE A 574 -16.45 -4.99 34.40
N ALA A 575 -16.94 -5.27 33.19
CA ALA A 575 -17.72 -6.44 32.88
C ALA A 575 -16.92 -7.32 31.91
N GLN A 576 -16.62 -8.55 32.33
CA GLN A 576 -15.91 -9.53 31.51
C GLN A 576 -16.76 -10.75 31.23
N TYR A 577 -16.78 -11.17 29.97
CA TYR A 577 -17.41 -12.41 29.56
C TYR A 577 -16.42 -13.27 28.79
N GLN A 578 -16.24 -14.51 29.27
CA GLN A 578 -15.43 -15.51 28.60
C GLN A 578 -16.27 -16.15 27.48
N TYR A 579 -15.94 -15.83 26.23
CA TYR A 579 -16.59 -16.34 25.04
C TYR A 579 -15.79 -17.49 24.42
N ALA A 580 -16.38 -18.68 24.39
CA ALA A 580 -15.82 -19.83 23.69
C ALA A 580 -16.10 -19.72 22.19
N ILE A 581 -15.05 -19.60 21.38
CA ILE A 581 -15.18 -19.46 19.93
C ILE A 581 -15.59 -20.81 19.31
N GLY A 582 -16.79 -20.86 18.74
CA GLY A 582 -17.32 -22.03 18.03
C GLY A 582 -16.68 -22.28 16.65
N ALA A 583 -17.30 -23.15 15.86
CA ALA A 583 -16.85 -23.51 14.51
C ALA A 583 -17.23 -22.45 13.44
N PHE A 584 -16.99 -21.18 13.75
CA PHE A 584 -17.19 -20.05 12.84
C PHE A 584 -16.18 -20.04 11.69
N SER A 585 -16.54 -19.40 10.58
CA SER A 585 -15.56 -19.18 9.50
C SER A 585 -14.55 -18.11 9.93
N ALA A 586 -13.29 -18.26 9.52
CA ALA A 586 -12.26 -17.27 9.78
C ALA A 586 -12.54 -15.97 9.00
N LYS A 587 -12.88 -14.90 9.73
CA LYS A 587 -13.17 -13.52 9.29
C LYS A 587 -13.45 -12.64 10.53
N ASP A 588 -13.81 -11.39 10.30
CA ASP A 588 -14.23 -10.45 11.33
C ASP A 588 -15.73 -10.58 11.66
N TYR A 589 -16.04 -10.48 12.96
CA TYR A 589 -17.39 -10.48 13.52
C TYR A 589 -17.57 -9.26 14.43
N LYS A 590 -18.67 -8.52 14.32
CA LYS A 590 -18.96 -7.35 15.15
C LYS A 590 -19.36 -7.78 16.56
N ILE A 591 -18.60 -7.35 17.57
CA ILE A 591 -18.98 -7.40 18.99
C ILE A 591 -19.80 -6.14 19.28
N THR A 592 -20.89 -6.29 20.02
CA THR A 592 -21.65 -5.16 20.58
C THR A 592 -21.83 -5.38 22.07
N ALA A 593 -21.38 -4.43 22.89
CA ALA A 593 -21.62 -4.41 24.32
C ALA A 593 -22.77 -3.42 24.60
N VAL A 594 -23.78 -3.87 25.33
CA VAL A 594 -24.90 -3.03 25.78
C VAL A 594 -24.90 -3.01 27.29
N PHE A 595 -24.56 -1.87 27.90
CA PHE A 595 -24.64 -1.65 29.33
C PHE A 595 -26.03 -1.13 29.70
N GLY A 596 -26.55 -1.57 30.84
CA GLY A 596 -27.78 -1.03 31.42
C GLY A 596 -27.79 -1.12 32.94
N ASN A 597 -28.22 -0.04 33.59
CA ASN A 597 -28.61 0.00 35.00
C ASN A 597 -30.01 0.66 35.14
N THR A 598 -30.38 1.13 36.33
CA THR A 598 -31.70 1.72 36.61
C THR A 598 -31.94 3.05 35.91
N THR A 599 -30.90 3.76 35.48
CA THR A 599 -30.97 5.14 34.98
C THR A 599 -30.38 5.30 33.57
N THR A 600 -29.52 4.38 33.14
CA THR A 600 -28.65 4.56 31.99
C THR A 600 -28.64 3.30 31.11
N ARG A 601 -28.65 3.50 29.78
CA ARG A 601 -28.39 2.46 28.79
C ARG A 601 -27.37 2.95 27.77
N LEU A 602 -26.25 2.25 27.63
CA LEU A 602 -25.14 2.60 26.73
C LEU A 602 -24.83 1.46 25.76
N GLU A 603 -24.27 1.79 24.60
CA GLU A 603 -23.87 0.80 23.60
C GLU A 603 -22.49 1.14 23.02
N SER A 604 -21.66 0.11 22.81
CA SER A 604 -20.31 0.23 22.26
C SER A 604 -19.98 -0.97 21.36
N HIS A 605 -19.03 -0.80 20.44
CA HIS A 605 -18.71 -1.77 19.40
C HIS A 605 -17.22 -2.10 19.34
N ALA A 606 -16.92 -3.35 19.02
CA ALA A 606 -15.57 -3.88 18.77
C ALA A 606 -15.64 -5.01 17.73
N THR A 607 -14.50 -5.61 17.42
CA THR A 607 -14.34 -6.68 16.44
C THR A 607 -13.77 -7.94 17.10
N LEU A 608 -14.38 -9.10 16.80
CA LEU A 608 -13.79 -10.42 17.00
C LEU A 608 -13.20 -10.90 15.66
N THR A 609 -11.88 -10.99 15.56
CA THR A 609 -11.20 -11.56 14.39
C THR A 609 -10.92 -13.04 14.62
N ILE A 610 -11.55 -13.91 13.82
CA ILE A 610 -11.32 -15.35 13.88
C ILE A 610 -10.32 -15.75 12.79
N VAL A 611 -9.22 -16.41 13.15
CA VAL A 611 -8.20 -16.88 12.20
C VAL A 611 -8.24 -18.40 11.99
N LYS A 612 -7.73 -18.88 10.86
CA LYS A 612 -7.72 -20.32 10.51
C LYS A 612 -6.77 -21.12 11.40
N LEU A 613 -7.17 -22.35 11.76
CA LEU A 613 -6.32 -23.33 12.44
C LEU A 613 -5.41 -24.05 11.44
N ASP A 614 -4.17 -24.32 11.83
CA ASP A 614 -3.30 -25.23 11.09
C ASP A 614 -3.81 -26.68 11.21
N THR A 615 -3.51 -27.52 10.22
CA THR A 615 -3.88 -28.94 10.23
C THR A 615 -2.70 -29.87 10.01
N LYS A 616 -2.84 -31.12 10.45
CA LYS A 616 -1.87 -32.19 10.25
C LYS A 616 -2.60 -33.49 9.91
N ILE A 617 -1.99 -34.30 9.05
CA ILE A 617 -2.47 -35.66 8.77
C ILE A 617 -1.69 -36.63 9.68
N THR A 618 -2.39 -37.49 10.40
CA THR A 618 -1.84 -38.43 11.39
C THR A 618 -2.44 -39.83 11.25
N GLY A 619 -1.85 -40.81 11.93
CA GLY A 619 -2.41 -42.17 12.03
C GLY A 619 -2.48 -42.92 10.70
N VAL A 620 -1.55 -42.66 9.78
CA VAL A 620 -1.53 -43.31 8.46
C VAL A 620 -1.35 -44.82 8.64
N LYS A 621 -2.32 -45.58 8.14
CA LYS A 621 -2.27 -47.03 8.00
C LYS A 621 -2.59 -47.36 6.55
N VAL A 622 -1.73 -48.17 5.95
CA VAL A 622 -1.86 -48.59 4.56
C VAL A 622 -1.85 -50.11 4.54
N THR A 623 -2.86 -50.70 3.93
CA THR A 623 -2.88 -52.14 3.61
C THR A 623 -3.05 -52.31 2.12
N LYS A 624 -2.42 -53.35 1.56
CA LYS A 624 -2.49 -53.67 0.14
C LYS A 624 -3.00 -55.09 -0.03
N ASN A 625 -4.06 -55.26 -0.80
CA ASN A 625 -4.55 -56.57 -1.23
C ASN A 625 -4.59 -56.59 -2.77
N SER A 626 -3.69 -57.36 -3.37
CA SER A 626 -3.53 -57.45 -4.83
C SER A 626 -3.33 -56.06 -5.48
N ASN A 627 -4.31 -55.57 -6.24
CA ASN A 627 -4.30 -54.30 -6.98
C ASN A 627 -5.03 -53.15 -6.26
N VAL A 628 -5.56 -53.37 -5.06
CA VAL A 628 -6.22 -52.33 -4.26
C VAL A 628 -5.37 -52.02 -3.02
N MET A 629 -5.16 -50.73 -2.78
CA MET A 629 -4.52 -50.22 -1.58
C MET A 629 -5.55 -49.43 -0.77
N ASN A 630 -5.78 -49.84 0.47
CA ASN A 630 -6.62 -49.13 1.42
C ASN A 630 -5.76 -48.17 2.24
N ILE A 631 -6.10 -46.88 2.22
CA ILE A 631 -5.39 -45.81 2.93
C ILE A 631 -6.31 -45.26 4.00
N LYS A 632 -5.92 -45.47 5.26
CA LYS A 632 -6.58 -44.91 6.43
C LYS A 632 -5.70 -43.85 7.07
N ALA A 633 -6.27 -42.70 7.39
CA ALA A 633 -5.59 -41.62 8.09
C ALA A 633 -6.61 -40.69 8.76
N GLN A 634 -6.12 -39.74 9.55
CA GLN A 634 -6.95 -38.70 10.16
C GLN A 634 -6.36 -37.32 9.90
N VAL A 635 -7.23 -36.34 9.64
CA VAL A 635 -6.86 -34.92 9.61
C VAL A 635 -7.26 -34.31 10.95
N VAL A 636 -6.25 -33.85 11.69
CA VAL A 636 -6.41 -33.16 12.97
C VAL A 636 -5.97 -31.71 12.84
N ASP A 637 -6.50 -30.83 13.67
CA ASP A 637 -6.04 -29.46 13.80
C ASP A 637 -4.77 -29.37 14.68
N GLU A 638 -4.21 -28.16 14.79
CA GLU A 638 -3.04 -27.86 15.63
C GLU A 638 -3.22 -28.22 17.12
N LYS A 639 -4.46 -28.41 17.58
CA LYS A 639 -4.79 -28.85 18.96
C LYS A 639 -4.97 -30.37 19.05
N GLY A 640 -4.76 -31.11 17.95
CA GLY A 640 -4.93 -32.56 17.88
C GLY A 640 -6.39 -33.03 17.76
N ALA A 641 -7.36 -32.11 17.65
CA ALA A 641 -8.76 -32.46 17.50
C ALA A 641 -9.10 -32.74 16.02
N LYS A 642 -10.06 -33.63 15.76
CA LYS A 642 -10.51 -33.92 14.39
C LYS A 642 -11.10 -32.67 13.74
N VAL A 643 -10.81 -32.48 12.45
CA VAL A 643 -11.44 -31.38 11.69
C VAL A 643 -12.94 -31.62 11.54
N VAL A 644 -13.75 -30.61 11.86
CA VAL A 644 -15.23 -30.75 11.97
C VAL A 644 -16.00 -30.22 10.75
N ARG A 645 -15.30 -29.65 9.77
CA ARG A 645 -15.91 -29.19 8.51
C ARG A 645 -15.47 -30.09 7.36
N ASP A 646 -16.31 -30.14 6.33
CA ASP A 646 -15.99 -30.75 5.03
C ASP A 646 -14.58 -30.34 4.60
N THR A 647 -13.68 -31.31 4.57
CA THR A 647 -12.29 -31.12 4.14
C THR A 647 -12.08 -31.96 2.91
N LYS A 648 -11.63 -31.33 1.82
CA LYS A 648 -11.39 -32.01 0.55
C LYS A 648 -10.04 -32.72 0.60
N ILE A 649 -10.02 -34.02 0.27
CA ILE A 649 -8.83 -34.86 0.30
C ILE A 649 -8.41 -35.22 -1.12
N THR A 650 -7.12 -35.11 -1.39
CA THR A 650 -6.47 -35.60 -2.61
C THR A 650 -5.39 -36.61 -2.22
N ILE A 651 -5.36 -37.77 -2.88
CA ILE A 651 -4.35 -38.81 -2.67
C ILE A 651 -3.61 -39.05 -3.98
N LYS A 652 -2.27 -38.99 -3.91
CA LYS A 652 -1.37 -39.36 -5.00
C LYS A 652 -0.56 -40.59 -4.61
N VAL A 653 -0.35 -41.49 -5.57
CA VAL A 653 0.55 -42.64 -5.42
C VAL A 653 1.58 -42.58 -6.53
N ASN A 654 2.86 -42.55 -6.17
CA ASN A 654 4.01 -42.35 -7.07
C ASN A 654 3.82 -41.13 -7.99
N GLY A 655 3.31 -40.02 -7.43
CA GLY A 655 3.07 -38.77 -8.14
C GLY A 655 1.74 -38.69 -8.91
N LYS A 656 1.06 -39.81 -9.19
CA LYS A 656 -0.23 -39.83 -9.90
C LYS A 656 -1.40 -39.63 -8.94
N THR A 657 -2.28 -38.68 -9.24
CA THR A 657 -3.53 -38.46 -8.49
C THR A 657 -4.50 -39.62 -8.73
N LEU A 658 -4.91 -40.29 -7.66
CA LEU A 658 -5.89 -41.39 -7.69
C LEU A 658 -7.19 -41.06 -6.95
N VAL A 659 -7.14 -40.09 -6.03
CA VAL A 659 -8.31 -39.46 -5.41
C VAL A 659 -8.15 -37.96 -5.59
N ASP A 660 -9.17 -37.28 -6.12
CA ASP A 660 -9.15 -35.82 -6.28
C ASP A 660 -10.30 -35.14 -5.53
N LYS A 661 -9.95 -34.32 -4.53
CA LYS A 661 -10.85 -33.39 -3.84
C LYS A 661 -12.12 -34.01 -3.24
N VAL A 662 -12.07 -35.28 -2.83
CA VAL A 662 -13.20 -35.97 -2.17
C VAL A 662 -13.40 -35.38 -0.78
N LYS A 663 -14.62 -34.96 -0.45
CA LYS A 663 -14.95 -34.43 0.87
C LYS A 663 -14.96 -35.57 1.90
N VAL A 664 -14.27 -35.37 3.01
CA VAL A 664 -14.37 -36.25 4.19
C VAL A 664 -15.03 -35.52 5.34
N GLN A 665 -15.88 -36.24 6.07
CA GLN A 665 -16.48 -35.78 7.32
C GLN A 665 -15.59 -36.16 8.50
N ASN A 666 -15.57 -35.29 9.53
CA ASN A 666 -14.84 -35.52 10.78
C ASN A 666 -13.36 -35.90 10.59
N GLY A 667 -12.72 -35.34 9.56
CA GLY A 667 -11.31 -35.57 9.24
C GLY A 667 -10.93 -37.02 8.95
N THR A 668 -11.88 -37.93 8.74
CA THR A 668 -11.57 -39.36 8.63
C THR A 668 -11.31 -39.75 7.18
N ILE A 669 -10.11 -40.25 6.91
CA ILE A 669 -9.71 -40.76 5.60
C ILE A 669 -9.78 -42.28 5.67
N ASN A 670 -10.59 -42.90 4.81
CA ASN A 670 -10.63 -44.33 4.57
C ASN A 670 -10.96 -44.52 3.09
N MET A 671 -9.94 -44.67 2.26
CA MET A 671 -10.11 -44.67 0.80
C MET A 671 -9.36 -45.83 0.16
N ASP A 672 -10.05 -46.51 -0.75
CA ASP A 672 -9.46 -47.52 -1.60
C ASP A 672 -8.96 -46.89 -2.90
N VAL A 673 -7.70 -47.14 -3.23
CA VAL A 673 -7.09 -46.68 -4.48
C VAL A 673 -6.66 -47.88 -5.32
N LYS A 674 -7.07 -47.90 -6.59
CA LYS A 674 -6.66 -48.91 -7.56
C LYS A 674 -5.27 -48.58 -8.08
N LEU A 675 -4.34 -49.53 -7.94
CA LEU A 675 -2.96 -49.38 -8.39
C LEU A 675 -2.82 -49.80 -9.86
N ALA A 676 -2.11 -49.00 -10.64
CA ALA A 676 -1.78 -49.35 -12.03
C ALA A 676 -0.73 -50.47 -12.13
N ASP A 677 0.20 -50.52 -11.18
CA ASP A 677 1.23 -51.56 -11.08
C ASP A 677 1.23 -52.13 -9.66
N SER A 678 0.68 -53.34 -9.52
CA SER A 678 0.57 -54.06 -8.26
C SER A 678 1.81 -54.89 -7.92
N LYS A 679 2.81 -54.98 -8.80
CA LYS A 679 4.02 -55.81 -8.58
C LYS A 679 5.10 -55.10 -7.77
N LYS A 680 4.99 -53.78 -7.58
CA LYS A 680 5.95 -53.02 -6.77
C LYS A 680 5.86 -53.37 -5.29
N ASN A 681 7.04 -53.38 -4.65
CA ASN A 681 7.22 -53.58 -3.22
C ASN A 681 7.23 -52.26 -2.44
N GLU A 682 7.41 -51.12 -3.11
CA GLU A 682 7.42 -49.79 -2.48
C GLU A 682 6.54 -48.78 -3.22
N TYR A 683 5.88 -47.89 -2.47
CA TYR A 683 5.01 -46.83 -2.99
C TYR A 683 5.20 -45.53 -2.20
N ASN A 684 5.32 -44.41 -2.92
CA ASN A 684 5.31 -43.07 -2.33
C ASN A 684 3.89 -42.50 -2.38
N ILE A 685 3.29 -42.29 -1.22
CA ILE A 685 1.91 -41.81 -1.07
C ILE A 685 1.94 -40.37 -0.58
N THR A 686 1.25 -39.47 -1.28
CA THR A 686 1.04 -38.09 -0.83
C THR A 686 -0.44 -37.88 -0.54
N ILE A 687 -0.76 -37.50 0.68
CA ILE A 687 -2.12 -37.16 1.13
C ILE A 687 -2.18 -35.65 1.33
N ILE A 688 -3.16 -34.98 0.73
CA ILE A 688 -3.36 -33.54 0.84
C ILE A 688 -4.76 -33.28 1.41
N ALA A 689 -4.82 -32.58 2.54
CA ALA A 689 -6.05 -32.00 3.07
C ALA A 689 -6.16 -30.54 2.62
N GLY A 690 -7.19 -30.22 1.84
CA GLY A 690 -7.40 -28.90 1.27
C GLY A 690 -7.84 -27.85 2.29
N GLU A 691 -7.53 -26.59 2.00
CA GLU A 691 -7.97 -25.44 2.81
C GLU A 691 -9.49 -25.24 2.71
N ASN A 692 -10.11 -24.80 3.80
CA ASN A 692 -11.50 -24.38 3.83
C ASN A 692 -11.69 -23.12 4.70
N GLY A 693 -12.95 -22.73 4.95
CA GLY A 693 -13.27 -21.51 5.70
C GLY A 693 -12.83 -21.51 7.18
N LEU A 694 -12.29 -22.60 7.71
CA LEU A 694 -11.86 -22.73 9.12
C LEU A 694 -10.43 -23.26 9.27
N TYR A 695 -9.96 -24.08 8.33
CA TYR A 695 -8.70 -24.82 8.42
C TYR A 695 -7.78 -24.48 7.26
N LYS A 696 -6.47 -24.35 7.53
CA LYS A 696 -5.43 -24.27 6.49
C LYS A 696 -5.14 -25.65 5.89
N LYS A 697 -4.59 -25.64 4.67
CA LYS A 697 -4.14 -26.85 3.95
C LYS A 697 -3.02 -27.58 4.72
N SER A 698 -3.00 -28.91 4.65
CA SER A 698 -1.85 -29.74 5.05
C SER A 698 -1.53 -30.84 4.05
N THR A 699 -0.27 -31.28 4.03
CA THR A 699 0.24 -32.32 3.14
C THR A 699 1.10 -33.29 3.94
N LEU A 700 0.95 -34.59 3.68
CA LEU A 700 1.80 -35.64 4.24
C LEU A 700 2.32 -36.55 3.13
N ASN A 701 3.62 -36.78 3.14
CA ASN A 701 4.27 -37.79 2.31
C ASN A 701 4.56 -39.03 3.17
N TYR A 702 4.16 -40.21 2.71
CA TYR A 702 4.29 -41.49 3.40
C TYR A 702 4.85 -42.54 2.44
N LYS A 703 5.88 -43.28 2.88
CA LYS A 703 6.44 -44.40 2.12
C LYS A 703 5.87 -45.72 2.64
N TYR A 704 5.21 -46.48 1.78
CA TYR A 704 4.74 -47.83 2.09
C TYR A 704 5.67 -48.87 1.47
N SER A 705 6.18 -49.80 2.29
CA SER A 705 6.98 -50.96 1.84
C SER A 705 6.28 -52.26 2.24
N ASN A 706 6.02 -53.13 1.27
CA ASN A 706 5.36 -54.41 1.46
C ASN A 706 6.38 -55.49 1.86
N ILE A 707 6.88 -55.44 3.11
CA ILE A 707 7.89 -56.38 3.60
C ILE A 707 7.18 -57.55 4.31
N THR A 708 7.18 -58.73 3.70
CA THR A 708 6.78 -59.97 4.37
C THR A 708 7.88 -60.37 5.37
N GLN A 709 7.57 -60.42 6.67
CA GLN A 709 8.53 -60.98 7.65
C GLN A 709 8.69 -62.49 7.42
N LYS A 710 9.93 -62.94 7.21
CA LYS A 710 10.26 -64.37 7.05
C LYS A 710 10.30 -65.06 8.42
N THR A 711 9.62 -66.19 8.52
CA THR A 711 9.55 -67.03 9.73
C THR A 711 10.91 -67.68 10.03
N GLN A 712 11.31 -67.71 11.30
CA GLN A 712 12.49 -68.46 11.74
C GLN A 712 12.20 -69.97 11.72
N ILE A 713 13.20 -70.77 11.33
CA ILE A 713 13.12 -72.23 11.29
C ILE A 713 14.20 -72.84 12.16
N LYS A 714 13.98 -74.06 12.64
CA LYS A 714 14.92 -74.86 13.44
C LYS A 714 15.02 -76.28 12.90
N ILE A 715 16.16 -76.93 13.13
CA ILE A 715 16.36 -78.35 12.83
C ILE A 715 16.12 -79.15 14.12
N THR A 716 15.20 -80.11 14.08
CA THR A 716 14.84 -81.00 15.19
C THR A 716 14.92 -82.47 14.75
N ASP A 717 14.74 -83.40 15.69
CA ASP A 717 14.74 -84.85 15.44
C ASP A 717 16.00 -85.37 14.72
N PHE A 718 17.15 -84.72 14.92
CA PHE A 718 18.39 -85.10 14.27
C PHE A 718 18.86 -86.49 14.74
N LYS A 719 19.04 -87.42 13.80
CA LYS A 719 19.57 -88.77 14.02
C LYS A 719 20.67 -89.07 13.01
N LYS A 720 21.69 -89.79 13.46
CA LYS A 720 22.78 -90.32 12.63
C LYS A 720 22.97 -91.81 12.93
N THR A 721 23.01 -92.64 11.89
CA THR A 721 23.29 -94.08 12.03
C THR A 721 24.41 -94.47 11.08
N LEU A 722 25.43 -95.17 11.60
CA LEU A 722 26.60 -95.60 10.85
C LEU A 722 26.45 -97.05 10.40
N SER A 723 26.69 -97.32 9.12
CA SER A 723 26.84 -98.67 8.58
C SER A 723 27.94 -98.66 7.52
N SER A 724 28.99 -99.44 7.73
CA SER A 724 30.13 -99.59 6.78
C SER A 724 30.66 -98.25 6.25
N ASN A 725 31.12 -97.37 7.16
CA ASN A 725 31.63 -96.01 6.88
C ASN A 725 30.65 -95.00 6.27
N VAL A 726 29.37 -95.37 6.07
CA VAL A 726 28.33 -94.45 5.60
C VAL A 726 27.37 -94.10 6.74
N TYR A 727 27.26 -92.80 7.03
CA TYR A 727 26.23 -92.28 7.93
C TYR A 727 24.95 -91.99 7.17
N ARG A 728 23.80 -92.52 7.63
CA ARG A 728 22.48 -91.97 7.26
C ARG A 728 22.12 -90.88 8.28
N ILE A 729 21.81 -89.69 7.78
CA ILE A 729 21.44 -88.51 8.57
C ILE A 729 19.98 -88.20 8.28
N THR A 730 19.15 -88.22 9.32
CA THR A 730 17.75 -87.79 9.24
C THR A 730 17.47 -86.64 10.21
N ALA A 731 16.66 -85.67 9.79
CA ALA A 731 16.21 -84.57 10.65
C ALA A 731 14.94 -83.93 10.08
N LYS A 732 14.27 -83.07 10.87
CA LYS A 732 13.15 -82.24 10.41
C LYS A 732 13.47 -80.77 10.54
N VAL A 733 13.03 -79.98 9.56
CA VAL A 733 13.02 -78.54 9.59
C VAL A 733 11.62 -78.10 9.98
N VAL A 734 11.48 -77.43 11.11
CA VAL A 734 10.21 -76.93 11.61
C VAL A 734 10.27 -75.42 11.81
N ASP A 735 9.13 -74.75 11.75
CA ASP A 735 9.03 -73.34 12.12
C ASP A 735 9.15 -73.13 13.64
N ASN A 736 9.09 -71.88 14.08
CA ASN A 736 9.13 -71.51 15.49
C ASN A 736 7.96 -72.08 16.32
N THR A 737 6.85 -72.48 15.68
CA THR A 737 5.71 -73.15 16.34
C THR A 737 5.88 -74.66 16.45
N GLY A 738 6.91 -75.23 15.81
CA GLY A 738 7.16 -76.68 15.77
C GLY A 738 6.47 -77.41 14.63
N LYS A 739 5.81 -76.70 13.71
CA LYS A 739 5.19 -77.30 12.51
C LYS A 739 6.23 -77.49 11.41
N SER A 740 6.18 -78.61 10.69
CA SER A 740 7.05 -78.84 9.53
C SER A 740 6.91 -77.73 8.50
N VAL A 741 8.05 -77.22 8.03
CA VAL A 741 8.08 -76.20 6.97
C VAL A 741 7.50 -76.77 5.68
N THR A 742 6.63 -76.00 5.03
CA THR A 742 5.97 -76.37 3.78
C THR A 742 6.63 -75.70 2.57
N GLY A 743 6.63 -76.38 1.42
CA GLY A 743 7.28 -75.92 0.18
C GLY A 743 8.71 -76.44 -0.02
N THR A 744 9.36 -76.06 -1.13
CA THR A 744 10.70 -76.54 -1.49
C THR A 744 11.81 -75.66 -0.91
N LEU A 745 12.39 -76.08 0.21
CA LEU A 745 13.65 -75.54 0.72
C LEU A 745 14.83 -76.34 0.18
N LYS A 746 16.02 -75.74 0.15
CA LYS A 746 17.25 -76.42 -0.29
C LYS A 746 18.24 -76.52 0.87
N ALA A 747 18.80 -77.70 1.09
CA ALA A 747 19.85 -77.94 2.06
C ALA A 747 21.19 -78.27 1.40
N SER A 748 22.27 -77.90 2.05
CA SER A 748 23.64 -78.30 1.70
C SER A 748 24.31 -78.92 2.92
N LEU A 749 25.17 -79.91 2.68
CA LEU A 749 25.96 -80.58 3.72
C LEU A 749 27.43 -80.31 3.53
N LYS A 750 28.12 -80.04 4.64
CA LYS A 750 29.57 -79.83 4.68
C LYS A 750 30.20 -80.77 5.70
N ILE A 751 31.38 -81.29 5.36
CA ILE A 751 32.27 -82.01 6.28
C ILE A 751 33.56 -81.23 6.42
N ASN A 752 33.97 -80.92 7.65
CA ASN A 752 35.14 -80.10 7.96
C ASN A 752 35.17 -78.79 7.14
N GLY A 753 34.00 -78.15 7.00
CA GLY A 753 33.83 -76.91 6.24
C GLY A 753 33.72 -77.07 4.71
N LYS A 754 34.05 -78.24 4.13
CA LYS A 754 33.95 -78.49 2.69
C LYS A 754 32.57 -79.05 2.32
N THR A 755 31.91 -78.43 1.34
CA THR A 755 30.61 -78.90 0.83
C THR A 755 30.75 -80.26 0.14
N ILE A 756 29.95 -81.23 0.58
CA ILE A 756 29.90 -82.59 0.03
C ILE A 756 28.60 -82.86 -0.72
N LEU A 757 27.52 -82.16 -0.34
CA LEU A 757 26.22 -82.20 -1.02
C LEU A 757 25.70 -80.77 -1.09
N ASN A 758 25.24 -80.33 -2.26
CA ASN A 758 24.85 -78.96 -2.49
C ASN A 758 23.41 -78.88 -3.01
N LYS A 759 22.58 -78.03 -2.38
CA LYS A 759 21.24 -77.66 -2.87
C LYS A 759 20.24 -78.83 -3.03
N VAL A 760 20.25 -79.78 -2.10
CA VAL A 760 19.26 -80.87 -2.03
C VAL A 760 17.89 -80.31 -1.66
N SER A 761 16.87 -80.54 -2.49
CA SER A 761 15.50 -80.12 -2.20
C SER A 761 14.92 -80.94 -1.05
N LEU A 762 14.40 -80.25 -0.03
CA LEU A 762 13.68 -80.85 1.08
C LEU A 762 12.19 -80.89 0.74
N GLN A 763 11.58 -82.07 0.81
CA GLN A 763 10.13 -82.22 0.75
C GLN A 763 9.57 -82.17 2.17
N ASN A 764 8.60 -81.29 2.42
CA ASN A 764 7.92 -81.14 3.72
C ASN A 764 8.88 -80.97 4.92
N GLY A 765 10.01 -80.29 4.70
CA GLY A 765 11.01 -80.03 5.74
C GLY A 765 11.81 -81.27 6.17
N ILE A 766 11.71 -82.39 5.46
CA ILE A 766 12.42 -83.61 5.83
C ILE A 766 13.83 -83.60 5.24
N ILE A 767 14.80 -83.84 6.10
CA ILE A 767 16.19 -84.11 5.75
C ILE A 767 16.41 -85.61 5.88
N ASP A 768 16.83 -86.28 4.81
CA ASP A 768 17.22 -87.69 4.79
C ASP A 768 18.32 -87.89 3.76
N MET A 769 19.56 -88.08 4.21
CA MET A 769 20.74 -88.07 3.34
C MET A 769 21.77 -89.10 3.83
N LYS A 770 22.65 -89.54 2.91
CA LYS A 770 23.78 -90.41 3.23
C LYS A 770 25.09 -89.65 3.08
N VAL A 771 26.02 -89.88 4.01
CA VAL A 771 27.38 -89.30 4.02
C VAL A 771 28.38 -90.42 4.13
N ASP A 772 29.17 -90.63 3.08
CA ASP A 772 30.25 -91.61 3.05
C ASP A 772 31.56 -91.00 3.58
N LEU A 773 32.12 -91.61 4.62
CA LEU A 773 33.39 -91.22 5.23
C LEU A 773 34.60 -92.03 4.71
N SER A 774 34.42 -92.93 3.74
CA SER A 774 35.48 -93.79 3.18
C SER A 774 36.75 -93.01 2.81
N LYS A 775 36.60 -91.80 2.25
CA LYS A 775 37.69 -90.91 1.81
C LYS A 775 38.31 -90.01 2.89
N TYR A 776 37.81 -90.07 4.13
CA TYR A 776 38.30 -89.24 5.23
C TYR A 776 39.23 -90.03 6.16
N ALA A 777 40.17 -89.36 6.85
CA ALA A 777 41.03 -90.01 7.83
C ALA A 777 40.23 -90.58 9.02
N LYS A 778 40.78 -91.53 9.77
CA LYS A 778 40.17 -91.97 11.03
C LYS A 778 40.13 -90.80 12.02
N GLY A 779 39.06 -90.68 12.80
CA GLY A 779 38.86 -89.59 13.77
C GLY A 779 37.50 -88.90 13.69
N THR A 780 37.40 -87.74 14.31
CA THR A 780 36.15 -86.94 14.39
C THR A 780 36.12 -85.87 13.31
N HIS A 781 35.00 -85.79 12.58
CA HIS A 781 34.74 -84.81 11.53
C HIS A 781 33.54 -83.93 11.86
N ASN A 782 33.63 -82.64 11.58
CA ASN A 782 32.55 -81.68 11.78
C ASN A 782 31.56 -81.75 10.62
N LEU A 783 30.30 -82.07 10.93
CA LEU A 783 29.17 -82.01 10.01
C LEU A 783 28.45 -80.67 10.15
N THR A 784 28.22 -79.98 9.03
CA THR A 784 27.36 -78.80 8.99
C THR A 784 26.23 -79.00 7.99
N ILE A 785 25.00 -78.84 8.43
CA ILE A 785 23.80 -78.79 7.59
C ILE A 785 23.39 -77.33 7.44
N VAL A 786 23.26 -76.84 6.22
CA VAL A 786 22.81 -75.48 5.93
C VAL A 786 21.52 -75.55 5.14
N VAL A 787 20.42 -75.07 5.71
CA VAL A 787 19.14 -74.91 5.02
C VAL A 787 19.04 -73.47 4.54
N GLY A 788 18.89 -73.30 3.22
CA GLY A 788 18.86 -71.98 2.57
C GLY A 788 17.61 -71.18 2.89
N GLU A 789 17.73 -69.86 2.76
CA GLU A 789 16.61 -68.92 2.88
C GLU A 789 15.60 -69.10 1.72
N SER A 790 14.31 -68.88 1.99
CA SER A 790 13.24 -68.86 0.99
C SER A 790 12.42 -67.57 1.07
N THR A 791 11.35 -67.46 0.29
CA THR A 791 10.39 -66.34 0.36
C THR A 791 9.74 -66.22 1.74
N ASN A 792 9.47 -67.35 2.40
CA ASN A 792 8.69 -67.40 3.65
C ASN A 792 9.54 -67.70 4.90
N TYR A 793 10.73 -68.27 4.74
CA TYR A 793 11.55 -68.78 5.85
C TYR A 793 12.99 -68.23 5.79
N ARG A 794 13.54 -67.86 6.95
CA ARG A 794 14.97 -67.52 7.11
C ARG A 794 15.83 -68.78 7.07
N GLY A 795 17.02 -68.70 6.49
CA GLY A 795 17.96 -69.85 6.48
C GLY A 795 18.52 -70.18 7.87
N ILE A 796 19.00 -71.41 8.06
CA ILE A 796 19.65 -71.87 9.30
C ILE A 796 20.84 -72.78 9.01
N SER A 797 21.84 -72.77 9.89
CA SER A 797 22.91 -73.77 9.95
C SER A 797 22.84 -74.59 11.24
N PHE A 798 23.01 -75.91 11.13
CA PHE A 798 23.12 -76.84 12.25
C PHE A 798 24.46 -77.56 12.18
N VAL A 799 25.14 -77.73 13.32
CA VAL A 799 26.45 -78.37 13.40
C VAL A 799 26.36 -79.61 14.29
N SER A 800 27.02 -80.69 13.87
CA SER A 800 27.21 -81.92 14.64
C SER A 800 28.57 -82.52 14.29
N THR A 801 28.89 -83.69 14.82
CA THR A 801 30.12 -84.42 14.51
C THR A 801 29.81 -85.82 13.96
N LEU A 802 30.69 -86.37 13.13
CA LEU A 802 30.68 -87.76 12.67
C LEU A 802 32.03 -88.39 13.02
N VAL A 803 32.03 -89.63 13.50
CA VAL A 803 33.26 -90.34 13.87
C VAL A 803 33.51 -91.47 12.87
N LYS A 804 34.73 -91.54 12.35
CA LYS A 804 35.23 -92.68 11.58
C LYS A 804 36.20 -93.49 12.45
N SER A 805 35.83 -94.72 12.77
CA SER A 805 36.61 -95.70 13.55
C SER A 805 37.70 -96.40 12.74
#